data_AF-A0A078A254-F1
#
_entry.id   AF-A0A078A254-F1
#
_cell.length_a   1.000
_cell.length_b   1.000
_cell.length_c   1.000
_cell.angle_alpha   90.00
_cell.angle_beta   90.00
_cell.angle_gamma   90.00
#
_symmetry.space_group_name_H-M   'P 1'
#
loop_
_entity.id
_entity.type
_entity.pdbx_description
1 polymer ?
#
loop_
_entity_poly.entity_id
_entity_poly.type
_entity_poly.pdbx_seq_one_letter_code
_entity_poly.pdbx_strand_id
1 'polypeptide(L)'
;MATIERQLSIQIVDAEFLDFHVNKSTVGFYFHLGKKLLDVLVLSDQSRLKVPIKKNSPEKLVLVAKNLGEDEDRHGSVTFLLDNYFGHAADIQLGKSYVQWITLFDHPDDDIYDGILQEDDEEVPRVQLEFIVEEIDTQQRRDRSSDVSTGKQITKPTATKKDSSVGPTAKTSTVGVSSNALTSKVQTSIQQKAGTNFNPSTANNRSSSGRPGSGKGAPPTNNKQTTNVTAYNGTNAGNNNNSNPAGTSGSNQVPALSKAEFKKEKDYQLAQINQEIKKYDLEEMKTDVSYKVAIVVNNLKKSERLLINDENRNMRQLDKVEHMQKTLAEDFQNVKLSLDQTDKLKQRAQANFEAIEKENQDEKKKYESQLKQLEETLQKLQNDLAQSKNDNQKLKQQVQQTRKQDQENLRSGQSSNPETASIDKQIKENRQKLGGIDQEAQQEYSGKDKALQKFDDMENQFGKQRQQYDRQLRDQDRDRQVLQDKVNTLEGDLDVATSENLKLKSLTFDQDFKVNHYSILVEQAQKKIKFFNDKQSKLSRDLEQASGAQEKELRRLNAELDQAKKDLEKMRKEAMLKLEELRRLETGNAKIQAEQYEIKIEGLENQLRNAEVIRKDVQYQLEFVGTQWECKLRLFVKEQDERAKQSQEQILRIKALMGDLKQKSLLETKYHSQRENLMKQQHENVERGDLIEIYRKESKDYDELIKDVQKQKRDIESEINKINSALEERLNKMNEQLNLLDVIRREKNDYMKELERLHYKVKDLNKHIDKYRQEIARLEEERDILSERVSELEALVGKRDEEIQEMENLLAQKERIIAQLEAQLKALNQQPVVQKPVFTLPKGDLLDEMLGQYIHQANCPVPIKKLGNGYYIFGTRKIYAKILNGKLVIRVGGGYMVIEEFISTYAEQELKKMNNLQEKEDEEGDVDSLDLTPASRGNSRRAASGKGINAKSPRSGMPNEKTFQAAVDYGLSGTHRQKKLTQKAIERIQKDPRAGRVLEQVDTQ
;
A
#
# COMPACT_ATOMS: atom_id res chain seq x y z
N MET A 1 24.80 9.32 -52.90
CA MET A 1 23.34 9.11 -52.88
C MET A 1 22.77 10.00 -51.79
N ALA A 2 21.70 10.74 -52.03
CA ALA A 2 21.04 11.50 -50.98
C ALA A 2 20.34 10.52 -50.01
N THR A 3 20.53 10.69 -48.71
CA THR A 3 19.76 9.98 -47.70
C THR A 3 18.35 10.55 -47.73
N ILE A 4 17.42 9.79 -48.30
CA ILE A 4 15.99 10.11 -48.26
C ILE A 4 15.54 9.99 -46.80
N GLU A 5 15.14 11.11 -46.20
CA GLU A 5 14.54 11.12 -44.87
C GLU A 5 13.03 10.89 -45.02
N ARG A 6 12.49 9.91 -44.28
CA ARG A 6 11.05 9.65 -44.23
C ARG A 6 10.47 10.19 -42.93
N GLN A 7 9.20 10.55 -42.94
CA GLN A 7 8.47 11.01 -41.76
C GLN A 7 7.16 10.24 -41.62
N LEU A 8 6.99 9.59 -40.47
CA LEU A 8 5.73 8.99 -40.08
C LEU A 8 4.88 10.06 -39.40
N SER A 9 3.75 10.40 -40.01
CA SER A 9 2.69 11.16 -39.36
C SER A 9 1.71 10.17 -38.73
N ILE A 10 1.47 10.30 -37.42
CA ILE A 10 0.55 9.46 -36.64
C ILE A 10 -0.58 10.34 -36.11
N GLN A 11 -1.82 9.89 -36.26
CA GLN A 11 -2.99 10.46 -35.61
C GLN A 11 -3.71 9.39 -34.80
N ILE A 12 -4.31 9.78 -33.69
CA ILE A 12 -5.23 8.92 -32.96
C ILE A 12 -6.64 9.24 -33.45
N VAL A 13 -7.36 8.21 -33.90
CA VAL A 13 -8.71 8.34 -34.46
C VAL A 13 -9.76 8.05 -33.39
N ASP A 14 -9.59 6.93 -32.68
CA ASP A 14 -10.41 6.55 -31.52
C ASP A 14 -9.61 5.64 -30.57
N ALA A 15 -10.17 5.31 -29.40
CA ALA A 15 -9.67 4.27 -28.52
C ALA A 15 -10.82 3.57 -27.76
N GLU A 16 -10.66 2.28 -27.47
CA GLU A 16 -11.57 1.48 -26.68
C GLU A 16 -10.84 0.91 -25.46
N PHE A 17 -11.45 1.02 -24.28
CA PHE A 17 -10.87 0.57 -23.02
C PHE A 17 -11.81 -0.44 -22.36
N LEU A 18 -11.24 -1.42 -21.64
CA LEU A 18 -11.99 -2.52 -21.02
C LEU A 18 -13.01 -2.01 -19.98
N ASP A 19 -12.65 -0.96 -19.25
CA ASP A 19 -13.53 -0.28 -18.28
C ASP A 19 -14.32 0.82 -19.00
N PHE A 20 -15.62 0.59 -19.24
CA PHE A 20 -16.59 1.49 -19.92
C PHE A 20 -16.70 2.93 -19.35
N HIS A 21 -15.90 3.25 -18.34
CA HIS A 21 -15.91 4.50 -17.59
C HIS A 21 -14.62 5.32 -17.76
N VAL A 22 -13.64 4.83 -18.53
CA VAL A 22 -12.51 5.65 -18.97
C VAL A 22 -13.05 6.74 -19.90
N ASN A 23 -13.05 7.98 -19.43
CA ASN A 23 -13.42 9.10 -20.26
C ASN A 23 -12.33 9.31 -21.32
N LYS A 24 -12.65 9.05 -22.60
CA LYS A 24 -11.70 9.19 -23.73
C LYS A 24 -11.00 10.56 -23.76
N SER A 25 -11.65 11.62 -23.28
CA SER A 25 -11.07 12.98 -23.21
C SER A 25 -10.06 13.21 -22.08
N THR A 26 -9.96 12.30 -21.10
CA THR A 26 -8.97 12.36 -20.01
C THR A 26 -7.78 11.43 -20.21
N VAL A 27 -7.69 10.73 -21.35
CA VAL A 27 -6.53 9.86 -21.66
C VAL A 27 -5.53 10.63 -22.52
N GLY A 28 -4.29 10.71 -22.02
CA GLY A 28 -3.12 11.19 -22.74
C GLY A 28 -2.33 10.02 -23.32
N PHE A 29 -1.88 10.19 -24.55
CA PHE A 29 -1.16 9.20 -25.34
C PHE A 29 0.26 9.68 -25.57
N TYR A 30 1.20 9.10 -24.83
CA TYR A 30 2.59 9.55 -24.71
C TYR A 30 3.47 8.78 -25.69
N PHE A 31 4.00 9.46 -26.71
CA PHE A 31 4.84 8.84 -27.73
C PHE A 31 6.33 9.06 -27.43
N HIS A 32 7.09 7.98 -27.29
CA HIS A 32 8.52 8.00 -27.01
C HIS A 32 9.30 7.39 -28.16
N LEU A 33 10.37 8.06 -28.63
CA LEU A 33 11.35 7.48 -29.55
C LEU A 33 12.59 7.10 -28.73
N GLY A 34 12.77 5.80 -28.51
CA GLY A 34 13.70 5.27 -27.51
C GLY A 34 13.38 5.84 -26.12
N LYS A 35 14.33 6.58 -25.54
CA LYS A 35 14.16 7.22 -24.21
C LYS A 35 13.62 8.66 -24.27
N LYS A 36 13.30 9.18 -25.45
CA LYS A 36 12.90 10.58 -25.64
C LYS A 36 11.40 10.68 -25.90
N LEU A 37 10.66 11.29 -24.97
CA LEU A 37 9.29 11.74 -25.23
C LEU A 37 9.29 12.71 -26.42
N LEU A 38 8.49 12.42 -27.44
CA LEU A 38 8.28 13.28 -28.59
C LEU A 38 7.14 14.26 -28.34
N ASP A 39 5.97 13.74 -27.97
CA ASP A 39 4.74 14.52 -27.75
C ASP A 39 3.71 13.71 -26.94
N VAL A 40 2.64 14.38 -26.52
CA VAL A 40 1.48 13.78 -25.86
C VAL A 40 0.21 14.18 -26.61
N LEU A 41 -0.47 13.21 -27.22
CA LEU A 41 -1.74 13.44 -27.92
C LEU A 41 -2.92 13.17 -27.00
N VAL A 42 -4.05 13.83 -27.26
CA VAL A 42 -5.33 13.62 -26.57
C VAL A 42 -6.42 13.45 -27.63
N LEU A 43 -7.37 12.54 -27.41
CA LEU A 43 -8.42 12.20 -28.40
C LEU A 43 -9.32 13.37 -28.83
N SER A 44 -9.35 14.48 -28.07
CA SER A 44 -10.06 15.70 -28.45
C SER A 44 -9.37 16.48 -29.58
N ASP A 45 -8.08 16.25 -29.79
CA ASP A 45 -7.22 17.11 -30.58
C ASP A 45 -6.89 16.42 -31.91
N GLN A 46 -7.22 17.06 -33.03
CA GLN A 46 -6.87 16.59 -34.40
C GLN A 46 -5.37 16.75 -34.71
N SER A 47 -4.52 16.58 -33.70
CA SER A 47 -3.08 16.76 -33.75
C SER A 47 -2.41 15.53 -34.35
N ARG A 48 -1.56 15.76 -35.36
CA ARG A 48 -0.75 14.71 -35.99
C ARG A 48 0.68 14.77 -35.47
N LEU A 49 1.14 13.72 -34.80
CA LEU A 49 2.53 13.57 -34.38
C LEU A 49 3.42 13.25 -35.58
N LYS A 50 4.50 14.01 -35.76
CA LYS A 50 5.48 13.84 -36.84
C LYS A 50 6.77 13.19 -36.34
N VAL A 51 6.90 11.88 -36.50
CA VAL A 51 8.07 11.07 -36.11
C VAL A 51 9.06 10.96 -37.28
N PRO A 52 10.33 11.37 -37.14
CA PRO A 52 11.33 11.18 -38.19
C PRO A 52 11.81 9.72 -38.22
N ILE A 53 11.72 9.06 -39.38
CA ILE A 53 12.26 7.72 -39.59
C ILE A 53 13.65 7.84 -40.24
N LYS A 54 14.68 7.41 -39.51
CA LYS A 54 16.00 7.17 -40.07
C LYS A 54 16.09 5.71 -40.52
N LYS A 55 16.61 5.50 -41.73
CA LYS A 55 16.86 4.17 -42.28
C LYS A 55 17.89 3.41 -41.43
N ASN A 56 17.58 2.18 -41.02
CA ASN A 56 18.42 1.32 -40.17
C ASN A 56 18.61 1.89 -38.75
N SER A 57 17.53 2.41 -38.14
CA SER A 57 17.57 2.93 -36.78
C SER A 57 16.98 1.90 -35.81
N PRO A 58 17.75 1.40 -34.83
CA PRO A 58 17.21 0.52 -33.78
C PRO A 58 16.34 1.27 -32.75
N GLU A 59 15.92 2.50 -33.06
CA GLU A 59 15.01 3.31 -32.26
C GLU A 59 13.60 2.71 -32.32
N LYS A 60 13.12 2.21 -31.17
CA LYS A 60 11.72 1.80 -31.00
C LYS A 60 10.84 3.02 -30.77
N LEU A 61 9.64 3.03 -31.35
CA LEU A 61 8.60 4.02 -31.03
C LEU A 61 7.62 3.38 -30.04
N VAL A 62 7.52 3.91 -28.82
CA VAL A 62 6.64 3.40 -27.76
C VAL A 62 5.49 4.37 -27.54
N LEU A 63 4.26 3.87 -27.65
CA LEU A 63 3.02 4.57 -27.29
C LEU A 63 2.57 4.09 -25.91
N VAL A 64 2.31 5.00 -24.98
CA VAL A 64 1.78 4.68 -23.66
C VAL A 64 0.48 5.47 -23.42
N ALA A 65 -0.61 4.79 -23.07
CA ALA A 65 -1.86 5.44 -22.70
C ALA A 65 -1.94 5.60 -21.17
N LYS A 66 -2.22 6.82 -20.68
CA LYS A 66 -2.37 7.14 -19.26
C LYS A 66 -3.46 8.17 -19.02
N ASN A 67 -4.04 8.20 -17.83
CA ASN A 67 -4.89 9.31 -17.41
C ASN A 67 -4.10 10.64 -17.28
N LEU A 68 -4.76 11.75 -17.63
CA LEU A 68 -4.31 13.12 -17.43
C LEU A 68 -4.78 13.60 -16.03
N GLY A 69 -3.97 13.36 -15.00
CA GLY A 69 -4.31 13.69 -13.62
C GLY A 69 -3.14 13.57 -12.65
N GLU A 70 -3.39 13.74 -11.35
CA GLU A 70 -2.38 13.48 -10.30
C GLU A 70 -2.11 11.97 -10.13
N ASP A 71 -3.09 11.13 -10.44
CA ASP A 71 -2.96 9.68 -10.52
C ASP A 71 -2.73 9.25 -11.98
N GLU A 72 -1.47 9.06 -12.38
CA GLU A 72 -1.05 8.61 -13.72
C GLU A 72 -1.32 7.11 -13.98
N ASP A 73 -2.55 6.64 -13.73
CA ASP A 73 -2.97 5.28 -14.04
C ASP A 73 -2.73 4.98 -15.54
N ARG A 74 -1.93 3.95 -15.81
CA ARG A 74 -1.56 3.45 -17.15
C ARG A 74 -2.63 2.48 -17.64
N HIS A 75 -3.14 2.71 -18.84
CA HIS A 75 -4.12 1.85 -19.53
C HIS A 75 -3.46 0.87 -20.52
N GLY A 76 -2.13 0.86 -20.60
CA GLY A 76 -1.33 -0.04 -21.43
C GLY A 76 -0.24 0.69 -22.23
N SER A 77 0.59 -0.06 -22.96
CA SER A 77 1.50 0.46 -23.99
C SER A 77 1.59 -0.45 -25.20
N VAL A 78 2.19 0.08 -26.27
CA VAL A 78 2.58 -0.69 -27.46
C VAL A 78 3.86 -0.11 -28.07
N THR A 79 4.75 -0.98 -28.52
CA THR A 79 6.09 -0.70 -29.02
C THR A 79 6.23 -1.13 -30.47
N PHE A 80 6.44 -0.14 -31.35
CA PHE A 80 6.69 -0.34 -32.77
C PHE A 80 8.20 -0.40 -33.06
N LEU A 81 8.65 -1.50 -33.67
CA LEU A 81 10.01 -1.64 -34.19
C LEU A 81 10.09 -1.01 -35.59
N LEU A 82 10.54 0.26 -35.66
CA LEU A 82 10.45 1.05 -36.90
C LEU A 82 11.12 0.39 -38.12
N ASP A 83 12.25 -0.31 -37.93
CA ASP A 83 12.93 -1.03 -39.01
C ASP A 83 12.13 -2.27 -39.51
N ASN A 84 11.36 -2.95 -38.64
CA ASN A 84 10.51 -4.08 -39.06
C ASN A 84 9.32 -3.59 -39.88
N TYR A 85 8.65 -2.54 -39.41
CA TYR A 85 7.41 -2.03 -40.01
C TYR A 85 7.63 -1.13 -41.23
N PHE A 86 8.68 -0.30 -41.23
CA PHE A 86 8.90 0.73 -42.26
C PHE A 86 10.24 0.59 -43.00
N GLY A 87 11.08 -0.39 -42.63
CA GLY A 87 12.46 -0.52 -43.08
C GLY A 87 12.63 -1.04 -44.50
N HIS A 88 12.30 -2.32 -44.78
CA HIS A 88 12.80 -3.01 -46.00
C HIS A 88 11.80 -3.85 -46.83
N ALA A 89 10.61 -4.24 -46.36
CA ALA A 89 9.79 -5.24 -47.08
C ALA A 89 8.28 -4.98 -47.19
N ALA A 90 7.72 -3.97 -46.52
CA ALA A 90 6.27 -3.72 -46.54
C ALA A 90 5.82 -2.92 -47.78
N ASP A 91 4.67 -3.27 -48.36
CA ASP A 91 3.98 -2.59 -49.48
C ASP A 91 3.38 -1.21 -49.09
N ILE A 92 4.11 -0.45 -48.26
CA ILE A 92 3.69 0.86 -47.77
C ILE A 92 3.86 1.89 -48.90
N GLN A 93 2.73 2.30 -49.46
CA GLN A 93 2.66 3.34 -50.47
C GLN A 93 2.87 4.69 -49.78
N LEU A 94 3.95 5.41 -50.15
CA LEU A 94 4.25 6.74 -49.62
C LEU A 94 3.06 7.69 -49.87
N GLY A 95 2.66 8.43 -48.83
CA GLY A 95 1.50 9.33 -48.84
C GLY A 95 0.14 8.64 -48.70
N LYS A 96 0.05 7.30 -48.66
CA LYS A 96 -1.19 6.59 -48.36
C LYS A 96 -1.44 6.57 -46.84
N SER A 97 -2.70 6.73 -46.45
CA SER A 97 -3.18 6.58 -45.08
C SER A 97 -3.53 5.12 -44.78
N TYR A 98 -3.14 4.67 -43.60
CA TYR A 98 -3.40 3.34 -43.05
C TYR A 98 -4.07 3.52 -41.69
N VAL A 99 -5.31 3.06 -41.53
CA VAL A 99 -6.04 3.09 -40.25
C VAL A 99 -6.10 1.66 -39.72
N GLN A 100 -5.82 1.48 -38.43
CA GLN A 100 -5.75 0.15 -37.80
C GLN A 100 -6.04 0.21 -36.30
N TRP A 101 -6.77 -0.79 -35.79
CA TRP A 101 -6.90 -1.06 -34.36
C TRP A 101 -5.70 -1.85 -33.82
N ILE A 102 -5.12 -1.35 -32.73
CA ILE A 102 -3.91 -1.90 -32.10
C ILE A 102 -4.12 -2.04 -30.60
N THR A 103 -3.94 -3.24 -30.07
CA THR A 103 -4.03 -3.53 -28.64
C THR A 103 -2.93 -2.85 -27.83
N LEU A 104 -3.27 -2.46 -26.60
CA LEU A 104 -2.40 -1.86 -25.62
C LEU A 104 -2.17 -2.89 -24.51
N PHE A 105 -0.92 -3.30 -24.31
CA PHE A 105 -0.56 -4.34 -23.36
C PHE A 105 -0.25 -3.74 -21.98
N ASP A 106 -0.71 -4.41 -20.93
CA ASP A 106 -0.43 -4.01 -19.54
C ASP A 106 1.06 -4.20 -19.18
N HIS A 107 1.66 -5.30 -19.67
CA HIS A 107 3.04 -5.67 -19.39
C HIS A 107 4.00 -5.18 -20.49
N PRO A 108 5.13 -4.52 -20.15
CA PRO A 108 6.06 -3.97 -21.14
C PRO A 108 6.90 -5.03 -21.89
N ASP A 109 6.89 -6.29 -21.45
CA ASP A 109 7.59 -7.37 -22.16
C ASP A 109 6.74 -7.95 -23.32
N ASP A 110 5.42 -7.83 -23.22
CA ASP A 110 4.46 -8.26 -24.26
C ASP A 110 4.06 -7.09 -25.19
N ASP A 111 4.56 -5.88 -24.94
CA ASP A 111 4.12 -4.67 -25.66
C ASP A 111 4.65 -4.54 -27.10
N ILE A 112 5.41 -5.52 -27.60
CA ILE A 112 5.94 -5.50 -28.96
C ILE A 112 4.80 -5.83 -29.92
N TYR A 113 4.34 -4.82 -30.68
CA TYR A 113 3.42 -5.05 -31.78
C TYR A 113 4.06 -6.00 -32.81
N ASP A 114 3.34 -7.06 -33.16
CA ASP A 114 3.72 -8.08 -34.14
C ASP A 114 2.71 -8.21 -35.31
N GLY A 115 1.51 -7.63 -35.17
CA GLY A 115 0.43 -7.68 -36.15
C GLY A 115 0.78 -7.13 -37.54
N ILE A 116 0.08 -7.64 -38.56
CA ILE A 116 0.21 -7.22 -39.96
C ILE A 116 -0.55 -5.90 -40.16
N LEU A 117 0.06 -4.93 -40.85
CA LEU A 117 -0.61 -3.67 -41.20
C LEU A 117 -1.93 -3.93 -41.97
N GLN A 118 -3.03 -3.34 -41.47
CA GLN A 118 -4.43 -3.49 -41.92
C GLN A 118 -5.22 -4.70 -41.35
N GLU A 119 -4.63 -5.51 -40.48
CA GLU A 119 -5.37 -6.52 -39.70
C GLU A 119 -5.84 -5.90 -38.38
N ASP A 120 -7.15 -5.72 -38.18
CA ASP A 120 -7.70 -5.11 -36.97
C ASP A 120 -7.67 -6.10 -35.81
N ASP A 121 -7.03 -5.72 -34.70
CA ASP A 121 -6.97 -6.53 -33.50
C ASP A 121 -8.30 -6.44 -32.70
N GLU A 122 -8.81 -7.58 -32.22
CA GLU A 122 -10.05 -7.69 -31.46
C GLU A 122 -9.87 -7.52 -29.95
N GLU A 123 -8.64 -7.58 -29.44
CA GLU A 123 -8.36 -7.43 -28.00
C GLU A 123 -8.50 -5.98 -27.50
N VAL A 124 -8.76 -5.82 -26.20
CA VAL A 124 -9.07 -4.54 -25.56
C VAL A 124 -8.29 -4.49 -24.24
N PRO A 125 -7.69 -3.36 -23.81
CA PRO A 125 -7.75 -2.01 -24.40
C PRO A 125 -7.03 -1.89 -25.74
N ARG A 126 -7.61 -1.14 -26.69
CA ARG A 126 -7.05 -0.91 -28.03
C ARG A 126 -7.21 0.53 -28.49
N VAL A 127 -6.34 0.96 -29.39
CA VAL A 127 -6.31 2.31 -29.97
C VAL A 127 -6.36 2.24 -31.49
N GLN A 128 -7.18 3.07 -32.11
CA GLN A 128 -7.25 3.20 -33.56
C GLN A 128 -6.27 4.30 -34.01
N LEU A 129 -5.23 3.91 -34.72
CA LEU A 129 -4.19 4.82 -35.22
C LEU A 129 -4.31 5.00 -36.73
N GLU A 130 -4.18 6.24 -37.20
CA GLU A 130 -3.97 6.58 -38.61
C GLU A 130 -2.47 6.89 -38.84
N PHE A 131 -1.84 6.12 -39.72
CA PHE A 131 -0.44 6.27 -40.11
C PHE A 131 -0.34 6.78 -41.55
N ILE A 132 0.52 7.78 -41.78
CA ILE A 132 0.88 8.27 -43.12
C ILE A 132 2.41 8.41 -43.18
N VAL A 133 3.05 7.71 -44.13
CA VAL A 133 4.50 7.83 -44.35
C VAL A 133 4.76 8.82 -45.49
N GLU A 134 5.31 9.98 -45.16
CA GLU A 134 5.69 11.05 -46.09
C GLU A 134 7.21 11.00 -46.38
N GLU A 135 7.61 11.38 -47.60
CA GLU A 135 9.01 11.59 -47.96
C GLU A 135 9.38 13.06 -47.77
N ILE A 136 10.40 13.36 -46.95
CA ILE A 136 10.89 14.73 -46.78
C ILE A 136 11.96 15.02 -47.83
N ASP A 137 11.65 15.92 -48.76
CA ASP A 137 12.68 16.52 -49.60
C ASP A 137 13.57 17.45 -48.76
N THR A 138 14.74 16.94 -48.39
CA THR A 138 15.74 17.66 -47.58
C THR A 138 16.45 18.78 -48.34
N GLN A 139 16.23 18.93 -49.65
CA GLN A 139 16.94 19.93 -50.46
C GLN A 139 16.54 21.37 -50.11
N GLN A 140 15.30 21.63 -49.68
CA GLN A 140 14.84 23.00 -49.34
C GLN A 140 15.42 23.59 -48.05
N ARG A 141 16.19 22.83 -47.25
CA ARG A 141 16.75 23.32 -45.97
C ARG A 141 18.14 23.95 -46.04
N ARG A 142 18.82 23.94 -47.20
CA ARG A 142 20.23 24.40 -47.30
C ARG A 142 20.43 25.91 -47.56
N ASP A 143 19.41 26.64 -48.00
CA ASP A 143 19.57 28.04 -48.45
C ASP A 143 19.41 29.12 -47.35
N ARG A 144 19.57 28.78 -46.06
CA ARG A 144 19.38 29.73 -44.94
C ARG A 144 20.43 29.70 -43.82
N SER A 145 21.62 29.13 -44.05
CA SER A 145 22.69 29.13 -43.04
C SER A 145 24.06 29.56 -43.60
N SER A 146 24.14 30.80 -44.08
CA SER A 146 25.40 31.49 -44.35
C SER A 146 25.28 32.99 -44.07
N ASP A 147 25.46 33.38 -42.80
CA ASP A 147 26.16 34.61 -42.42
C ASP A 147 26.28 34.74 -40.90
N VAL A 148 27.48 34.46 -40.39
CA VAL A 148 27.90 34.83 -39.03
C VAL A 148 29.31 35.41 -39.14
N SER A 149 29.42 36.74 -39.12
CA SER A 149 30.68 37.41 -38.79
C SER A 149 30.46 38.62 -37.89
N THR A 150 31.15 38.59 -36.76
CA THR A 150 31.73 39.72 -35.98
C THR A 150 31.20 41.15 -36.19
N GLY A 151 30.68 41.80 -35.15
CA GLY A 151 30.55 43.28 -35.19
C GLY A 151 29.88 43.99 -34.01
N LYS A 152 30.70 44.66 -33.19
CA LYS A 152 30.42 45.78 -32.27
C LYS A 152 29.25 46.75 -32.59
N GLN A 153 28.62 47.22 -31.50
CA GLN A 153 28.21 48.62 -31.18
C GLN A 153 27.07 49.37 -31.92
N ILE A 154 26.11 49.82 -31.09
CA ILE A 154 25.40 51.14 -31.07
C ILE A 154 24.49 51.54 -32.26
N THR A 155 23.31 52.10 -31.90
CA THR A 155 22.43 53.07 -32.61
C THR A 155 21.03 52.62 -33.10
N LYS A 156 20.09 53.57 -32.91
CA LYS A 156 18.75 53.78 -33.50
C LYS A 156 18.90 54.50 -34.87
N PRO A 157 17.83 54.85 -35.63
CA PRO A 157 16.52 54.21 -35.91
C PRO A 157 16.18 54.29 -37.45
N THR A 158 14.89 54.49 -37.80
CA THR A 158 14.26 54.74 -39.13
C THR A 158 13.86 53.47 -39.92
N ALA A 159 12.68 53.29 -40.53
CA ALA A 159 11.49 54.09 -40.89
C ALA A 159 11.36 54.59 -42.36
N THR A 160 10.76 53.76 -43.22
CA THR A 160 10.03 54.09 -44.47
C THR A 160 9.07 52.90 -44.76
N LYS A 161 7.81 52.95 -45.23
CA LYS A 161 6.91 53.82 -46.04
C LYS A 161 6.60 53.18 -47.41
N LYS A 162 5.29 53.17 -47.78
CA LYS A 162 4.72 53.09 -49.15
C LYS A 162 4.85 51.74 -49.88
N ASP A 163 3.97 51.35 -50.82
CA ASP A 163 2.66 51.88 -51.26
C ASP A 163 1.90 50.82 -52.09
N SER A 164 0.59 51.05 -52.33
CA SER A 164 -0.16 50.65 -53.56
C SER A 164 -0.36 49.14 -53.85
N SER A 165 -1.36 48.65 -54.61
CA SER A 165 -2.51 49.27 -55.30
C SER A 165 -3.48 48.20 -55.86
N VAL A 166 -4.75 48.60 -56.09
CA VAL A 166 -5.62 48.20 -57.23
C VAL A 166 -6.06 46.72 -57.36
N GLY A 167 -7.39 46.50 -57.29
CA GLY A 167 -8.07 45.39 -58.00
C GLY A 167 -8.65 45.87 -59.34
N PRO A 168 -9.25 44.99 -60.17
CA PRO A 168 -10.68 45.23 -60.45
C PRO A 168 -11.56 44.00 -60.83
N THR A 169 -12.86 44.17 -60.58
CA THR A 169 -14.07 43.70 -61.32
C THR A 169 -14.06 42.46 -62.25
N ALA A 170 -15.09 41.61 -62.10
CA ALA A 170 -15.77 40.92 -63.21
C ALA A 170 -17.27 40.66 -62.89
N LYS A 171 -18.10 40.42 -63.91
CA LYS A 171 -19.57 40.24 -63.86
C LYS A 171 -19.99 38.85 -64.37
N THR A 172 -21.19 38.37 -63.98
CA THR A 172 -22.14 37.50 -64.77
C THR A 172 -21.63 36.13 -65.31
N SER A 173 -22.40 35.02 -65.41
CA SER A 173 -23.85 34.76 -65.26
C SER A 173 -24.20 33.24 -65.23
N THR A 174 -25.50 32.94 -64.96
CA THR A 174 -26.34 31.84 -65.52
C THR A 174 -26.29 30.36 -65.06
N VAL A 175 -27.43 29.92 -64.48
CA VAL A 175 -28.18 28.63 -64.62
C VAL A 175 -27.67 27.35 -63.91
N GLY A 176 -28.56 26.66 -63.14
CA GLY A 176 -28.34 25.26 -62.76
C GLY A 176 -29.13 24.58 -61.60
N VAL A 177 -30.48 24.62 -61.58
CA VAL A 177 -31.39 23.52 -61.09
C VAL A 177 -31.31 22.95 -59.62
N SER A 178 -32.45 23.07 -58.93
CA SER A 178 -33.08 22.14 -57.94
C SER A 178 -32.75 22.10 -56.43
N SER A 179 -33.87 22.04 -55.67
CA SER A 179 -34.15 21.35 -54.39
C SER A 179 -33.54 21.82 -53.05
N ASN A 180 -34.39 22.58 -52.35
CA ASN A 180 -34.83 22.39 -50.96
C ASN A 180 -33.87 22.59 -49.76
N ALA A 181 -34.20 23.67 -49.04
CA ALA A 181 -34.52 23.70 -47.61
C ALA A 181 -33.41 24.04 -46.58
N LEU A 182 -33.40 25.35 -46.27
CA LEU A 182 -33.36 25.91 -44.91
C LEU A 182 -32.09 25.71 -44.08
N THR A 183 -31.15 26.61 -44.40
CA THR A 183 -30.01 26.98 -43.56
C THR A 183 -30.44 27.77 -42.30
N SER A 184 -29.67 27.63 -41.22
CA SER A 184 -29.41 28.77 -40.33
C SER A 184 -27.89 28.90 -40.15
N LYS A 185 -27.29 29.89 -40.83
CA LYS A 185 -25.88 30.24 -40.66
C LYS A 185 -25.75 31.31 -39.58
N VAL A 186 -25.05 30.99 -38.50
CA VAL A 186 -24.34 32.00 -37.71
C VAL A 186 -23.09 32.40 -38.49
N GLN A 187 -22.92 33.69 -38.80
CA GLN A 187 -21.58 34.21 -39.01
C GLN A 187 -21.45 35.66 -38.56
N THR A 188 -20.47 35.87 -37.70
CA THR A 188 -20.02 37.14 -37.13
C THR A 188 -19.45 38.10 -38.18
N SER A 189 -19.63 39.40 -37.97
CA SER A 189 -18.71 40.42 -38.49
C SER A 189 -18.45 41.49 -37.42
N ILE A 190 -17.18 41.90 -37.31
CA ILE A 190 -16.68 42.93 -36.38
C ILE A 190 -15.94 43.98 -37.22
N GLN A 191 -16.29 45.26 -37.04
CA GLN A 191 -15.50 46.47 -37.35
C GLN A 191 -16.33 47.71 -36.92
N GLN A 192 -15.79 48.87 -36.49
CA GLN A 192 -14.50 49.21 -35.87
C GLN A 192 -14.57 50.68 -35.34
N LYS A 193 -13.61 51.08 -34.47
CA LYS A 193 -13.07 52.45 -34.25
C LYS A 193 -13.95 53.57 -33.62
N ALA A 194 -13.58 53.95 -32.39
CA ALA A 194 -12.87 55.21 -32.06
C ALA A 194 -12.35 55.11 -30.59
N GLY A 195 -11.26 55.72 -30.12
CA GLY A 195 -10.21 56.49 -30.82
C GLY A 195 -9.89 57.82 -30.13
N THR A 196 -8.96 57.87 -29.16
CA THR A 196 -8.03 59.00 -28.89
C THR A 196 -7.06 58.71 -27.73
N ASN A 197 -5.81 59.20 -27.86
CA ASN A 197 -4.79 59.23 -26.80
C ASN A 197 -4.72 60.65 -26.21
N PHE A 198 -4.27 60.82 -24.97
CA PHE A 198 -3.33 61.90 -24.60
C PHE A 198 -2.56 61.58 -23.29
N ASN A 199 -1.31 62.02 -23.23
CA ASN A 199 -0.32 62.00 -22.12
C ASN A 199 0.13 63.49 -21.93
N PRO A 200 1.09 63.95 -21.08
CA PRO A 200 1.93 63.27 -20.06
C PRO A 200 2.23 64.06 -18.73
N SER A 201 3.04 63.45 -17.84
CA SER A 201 4.05 64.06 -16.92
C SER A 201 3.60 65.07 -15.81
N THR A 202 3.86 64.84 -14.51
CA THR A 202 5.09 65.20 -13.72
C THR A 202 4.80 65.00 -12.20
N ALA A 203 5.69 65.12 -11.19
CA ALA A 203 7.15 64.90 -10.97
C ALA A 203 7.46 65.06 -9.44
N ASN A 204 8.73 64.85 -8.97
CA ASN A 204 9.29 65.19 -7.63
C ASN A 204 8.75 64.40 -6.38
N ASN A 205 9.47 64.20 -5.24
CA ASN A 205 10.91 64.26 -4.92
C ASN A 205 11.25 63.48 -3.60
N ARG A 206 12.47 62.90 -3.56
CA ARG A 206 13.46 62.78 -2.43
C ARG A 206 13.07 62.58 -0.92
N SER A 207 13.66 61.50 -0.37
CA SER A 207 14.65 61.44 0.76
C SER A 207 14.28 61.42 2.28
N SER A 208 14.61 60.26 2.90
CA SER A 208 15.60 60.05 4.02
C SER A 208 15.28 60.25 5.52
N SER A 209 15.93 59.39 6.34
CA SER A 209 16.14 59.39 7.82
C SER A 209 14.93 59.07 8.72
N GLY A 210 15.04 58.41 9.89
CA GLY A 210 16.21 57.86 10.63
C GLY A 210 15.83 56.90 11.79
N ARG A 211 16.84 56.29 12.44
CA ARG A 211 16.83 55.31 13.59
C ARG A 211 16.87 56.06 14.96
N PRO A 212 17.09 55.47 16.18
CA PRO A 212 16.91 54.10 16.75
C PRO A 212 16.37 53.98 18.22
N GLY A 213 15.83 52.81 18.61
CA GLY A 213 16.33 51.97 19.76
C GLY A 213 16.00 52.22 21.27
N SER A 214 16.13 51.11 22.04
CA SER A 214 16.11 50.93 23.53
C SER A 214 14.74 50.93 24.25
N GLY A 215 14.53 50.17 25.35
CA GLY A 215 15.41 49.19 26.00
C GLY A 215 14.76 48.33 27.13
N LYS A 216 15.37 47.15 27.35
CA LYS A 216 15.34 46.19 28.49
C LYS A 216 14.67 46.60 29.83
N GLY A 217 14.04 45.61 30.49
CA GLY A 217 13.96 45.56 31.97
C GLY A 217 12.84 44.70 32.56
N ALA A 218 13.15 43.51 33.10
CA ALA A 218 12.37 42.87 34.18
C ALA A 218 12.78 43.51 35.55
N PRO A 219 12.09 43.32 36.70
CA PRO A 219 12.08 42.02 37.42
C PRO A 219 10.78 41.83 38.30
N PRO A 220 10.72 41.16 39.51
CA PRO A 220 9.84 39.99 39.62
C PRO A 220 9.10 39.76 40.99
N THR A 221 8.59 38.53 41.20
CA THR A 221 8.45 37.76 42.47
C THR A 221 7.51 38.18 43.62
N ASN A 222 6.70 37.19 44.06
CA ASN A 222 6.42 36.72 45.45
C ASN A 222 6.02 37.73 46.55
N ASN A 223 5.06 37.51 47.45
CA ASN A 223 4.76 36.27 48.18
C ASN A 223 3.59 36.48 49.21
N LYS A 224 3.09 35.38 49.79
CA LYS A 224 2.49 35.27 51.16
C LYS A 224 1.11 35.93 51.44
N GLN A 225 0.10 35.11 51.83
CA GLN A 225 -0.42 34.88 53.22
C GLN A 225 -1.40 35.98 53.69
N THR A 226 -2.52 35.75 54.40
CA THR A 226 -3.04 34.57 55.13
C THR A 226 -4.53 34.74 55.53
N THR A 227 -5.23 33.62 55.79
CA THR A 227 -6.29 33.40 56.82
C THR A 227 -7.62 34.21 56.89
N ASN A 228 -8.72 33.44 56.83
CA ASN A 228 -9.76 33.27 57.88
C ASN A 228 -10.96 34.24 58.10
N VAL A 229 -12.15 33.66 57.92
CA VAL A 229 -13.24 33.43 58.92
C VAL A 229 -14.24 34.55 59.29
N THR A 230 -15.52 34.12 59.37
CA THR A 230 -16.75 34.70 59.98
C THR A 230 -17.48 35.90 59.36
N ALA A 231 -18.69 35.60 58.86
CA ALA A 231 -20.00 36.13 59.27
C ALA A 231 -20.16 37.59 59.74
N TYR A 232 -21.19 38.28 59.22
CA TYR A 232 -22.21 38.94 60.06
C TYR A 232 -23.54 39.18 59.29
N ASN A 233 -24.65 39.27 60.03
CA ASN A 233 -26.00 39.58 59.49
C ASN A 233 -26.14 41.05 59.05
N GLY A 234 -27.11 41.32 58.16
CA GLY A 234 -27.44 42.69 57.71
C GLY A 234 -28.86 42.82 57.16
N THR A 235 -29.86 42.80 58.03
CA THR A 235 -31.27 43.14 57.72
C THR A 235 -31.47 44.66 57.60
N ASN A 236 -32.10 45.13 56.53
CA ASN A 236 -33.07 46.25 56.50
C ASN A 236 -33.63 46.39 55.06
N ALA A 237 -34.94 46.31 54.82
CA ALA A 237 -36.01 47.27 55.14
C ALA A 237 -36.05 48.45 54.14
N GLY A 238 -37.19 48.61 53.45
CA GLY A 238 -37.36 49.60 52.37
C GLY A 238 -38.70 49.51 51.62
N ASN A 239 -39.78 49.21 52.34
CA ASN A 239 -41.15 49.25 51.80
C ASN A 239 -41.71 50.67 51.95
N ASN A 240 -42.29 51.28 50.91
CA ASN A 240 -43.26 52.37 51.11
C ASN A 240 -44.14 52.67 49.90
N ASN A 241 -45.45 52.68 50.16
CA ASN A 241 -46.47 53.36 49.36
C ASN A 241 -46.30 54.90 49.50
N ASN A 242 -47.03 55.73 48.72
CA ASN A 242 -48.37 56.19 49.12
C ASN A 242 -48.91 57.44 48.36
N SER A 243 -50.24 57.49 48.24
CA SER A 243 -51.15 58.64 48.34
C SER A 243 -50.95 59.95 47.55
N ASN A 244 -51.97 60.26 46.73
CA ASN A 244 -52.51 61.61 46.56
C ASN A 244 -52.98 62.21 47.92
N PRO A 245 -52.87 63.53 48.12
CA PRO A 245 -53.65 64.27 49.12
C PRO A 245 -54.77 65.12 48.49
N ALA A 246 -55.78 65.46 49.29
CA ALA A 246 -56.83 66.42 48.96
C ALA A 246 -57.05 67.41 50.11
N GLY A 247 -57.59 68.60 49.79
CA GLY A 247 -58.05 69.61 50.76
C GLY A 247 -57.07 70.76 51.04
N THR A 248 -57.48 71.94 51.51
CA THR A 248 -58.85 72.50 51.65
C THR A 248 -58.77 74.04 51.78
N SER A 249 -59.81 74.76 51.35
CA SER A 249 -60.28 76.07 51.88
C SER A 249 -59.30 77.22 52.16
N GLY A 250 -59.50 78.36 51.48
CA GLY A 250 -58.94 79.66 51.87
C GLY A 250 -59.69 80.83 51.21
N SER A 251 -60.73 81.33 51.87
CA SER A 251 -61.53 82.48 51.41
C SER A 251 -60.81 83.81 51.69
N ASN A 252 -60.73 84.71 50.71
CA ASN A 252 -60.50 86.14 50.95
C ASN A 252 -61.13 87.02 49.86
N GLN A 253 -61.82 88.08 50.27
CA GLN A 253 -62.49 89.04 49.38
C GLN A 253 -61.58 90.25 49.10
N VAL A 254 -61.46 90.66 47.84
CA VAL A 254 -61.01 92.00 47.40
C VAL A 254 -61.67 92.33 46.03
N PRO A 255 -61.71 93.59 45.54
CA PRO A 255 -62.98 94.18 45.10
C PRO A 255 -63.21 94.17 43.60
N ALA A 256 -64.44 94.45 43.19
CA ALA A 256 -64.84 94.51 41.79
C ALA A 256 -64.20 95.70 41.04
N LEU A 257 -63.23 95.39 40.17
CA LEU A 257 -62.70 96.31 39.15
C LEU A 257 -63.69 96.48 37.99
N SER A 258 -63.59 97.60 37.28
CA SER A 258 -64.62 98.02 36.33
C SER A 258 -64.55 97.24 35.00
N LYS A 259 -65.71 97.15 34.31
CA LYS A 259 -65.86 96.45 33.03
C LYS A 259 -64.96 97.00 31.89
N ALA A 260 -64.38 98.19 32.07
CA ALA A 260 -63.47 98.81 31.12
C ALA A 260 -62.01 98.33 31.29
N GLU A 261 -61.61 97.98 32.51
CA GLU A 261 -60.25 97.54 32.83
C GLU A 261 -60.03 96.08 32.43
N PHE A 262 -61.03 95.22 32.64
CA PHE A 262 -60.97 93.79 32.26
C PHE A 262 -60.72 93.57 30.76
N LYS A 263 -61.15 94.49 29.89
CA LYS A 263 -60.86 94.43 28.45
C LYS A 263 -59.40 94.79 28.15
N LYS A 264 -58.86 95.84 28.77
CA LYS A 264 -57.45 96.22 28.61
C LYS A 264 -56.49 95.15 29.16
N GLU A 265 -56.82 94.57 30.32
CA GLU A 265 -56.06 93.47 30.92
C GLU A 265 -56.04 92.25 30.00
N LYS A 266 -57.21 91.85 29.46
CA LYS A 266 -57.31 90.73 28.51
C LYS A 266 -56.54 91.00 27.22
N ASP A 267 -56.67 92.19 26.64
CA ASP A 267 -55.97 92.55 25.40
C ASP A 267 -54.44 92.66 25.62
N TYR A 268 -53.99 93.07 26.81
CA TYR A 268 -52.57 93.08 27.21
C TYR A 268 -52.02 91.65 27.38
N GLN A 269 -52.73 90.77 28.09
CA GLN A 269 -52.33 89.37 28.22
C GLN A 269 -52.32 88.65 26.87
N LEU A 270 -53.28 88.93 25.98
CA LEU A 270 -53.27 88.40 24.61
C LEU A 270 -52.07 88.93 23.81
N ALA A 271 -51.69 90.19 23.97
CA ALA A 271 -50.51 90.76 23.33
C ALA A 271 -49.21 90.14 23.86
N GLN A 272 -49.12 89.88 25.17
CA GLN A 272 -47.98 89.24 25.81
C GLN A 272 -47.80 87.78 25.36
N ILE A 273 -48.89 87.00 25.32
CA ILE A 273 -48.90 85.64 24.76
C ILE A 273 -48.48 85.65 23.28
N ASN A 274 -48.99 86.59 22.48
CA ASN A 274 -48.58 86.71 21.06
C ASN A 274 -47.12 87.18 20.88
N GLN A 275 -46.53 87.88 21.85
CA GLN A 275 -45.09 88.17 21.86
C GLN A 275 -44.25 86.96 22.27
N GLU A 276 -44.72 86.12 23.20
CA GLU A 276 -44.03 84.87 23.55
C GLU A 276 -44.11 83.82 22.44
N ILE A 277 -45.27 83.66 21.78
CA ILE A 277 -45.40 82.78 20.61
C ILE A 277 -44.43 83.19 19.49
N LYS A 278 -44.16 84.49 19.32
CA LYS A 278 -43.16 85.01 18.37
C LYS A 278 -41.69 84.80 18.78
N LYS A 279 -41.40 84.40 20.02
CA LYS A 279 -40.03 84.05 20.45
C LYS A 279 -39.65 82.60 20.12
N TYR A 280 -40.63 81.74 19.89
CA TYR A 280 -40.41 80.35 19.49
C TYR A 280 -40.62 80.24 17.98
N ASP A 281 -39.53 80.06 17.23
CA ASP A 281 -39.65 79.70 15.82
C ASP A 281 -40.16 78.25 15.72
N LEU A 282 -41.48 78.13 15.57
CA LEU A 282 -42.17 76.85 15.50
C LEU A 282 -41.79 76.06 14.24
N GLU A 283 -41.26 76.69 13.18
CA GLU A 283 -40.75 75.99 12.01
C GLU A 283 -39.34 75.47 12.24
N GLU A 284 -38.44 76.23 12.87
CA GLU A 284 -37.14 75.72 13.30
C GLU A 284 -37.33 74.51 14.24
N MET A 285 -38.22 74.62 15.23
CA MET A 285 -38.49 73.53 16.18
C MET A 285 -39.12 72.30 15.50
N LYS A 286 -39.99 72.47 14.48
CA LYS A 286 -40.48 71.36 13.65
C LYS A 286 -39.36 70.69 12.86
N THR A 287 -38.45 71.47 12.26
CA THR A 287 -37.36 70.89 11.47
C THR A 287 -36.37 70.11 12.34
N ASP A 288 -36.03 70.60 13.53
CA ASP A 288 -35.16 69.89 14.47
C ASP A 288 -35.83 68.62 15.06
N VAL A 289 -37.13 68.66 15.38
CA VAL A 289 -37.89 67.45 15.76
C VAL A 289 -37.94 66.45 14.61
N SER A 290 -38.23 66.89 13.38
CA SER A 290 -38.27 66.03 12.19
C SER A 290 -36.90 65.40 11.89
N TYR A 291 -35.81 66.17 12.04
CA TYR A 291 -34.44 65.69 11.90
C TYR A 291 -34.08 64.65 12.97
N LYS A 292 -34.44 64.89 14.24
CA LYS A 292 -34.23 63.93 15.35
C LYS A 292 -35.03 62.65 15.15
N VAL A 293 -36.29 62.74 14.70
CA VAL A 293 -37.12 61.57 14.33
C VAL A 293 -36.47 60.80 13.18
N ALA A 294 -35.98 61.47 12.14
CA ALA A 294 -35.27 60.83 11.02
C ALA A 294 -33.98 60.10 11.46
N ILE A 295 -33.23 60.65 12.42
CA ILE A 295 -32.07 59.98 13.02
C ILE A 295 -32.50 58.72 13.79
N VAL A 296 -33.53 58.81 14.63
CA VAL A 296 -34.04 57.65 15.40
C VAL A 296 -34.54 56.55 14.45
N VAL A 297 -35.31 56.90 13.41
CA VAL A 297 -35.79 55.95 12.40
C VAL A 297 -34.63 55.29 11.64
N ASN A 298 -33.58 56.04 11.28
CA ASN A 298 -32.41 55.47 10.62
C ASN A 298 -31.59 54.55 11.55
N ASN A 299 -31.50 54.88 12.84
CA ASN A 299 -30.86 54.02 13.83
C ASN A 299 -31.66 52.71 14.04
N LEU A 300 -33.00 52.79 14.12
CA LEU A 300 -33.88 51.62 14.22
C LEU A 300 -33.76 50.71 13.00
N LYS A 301 -33.78 51.28 11.77
CA LYS A 301 -33.54 50.52 10.53
C LYS A 301 -32.15 49.90 10.47
N LYS A 302 -31.15 50.50 11.13
CA LYS A 302 -29.80 49.94 11.23
C LYS A 302 -29.74 48.78 12.21
N SER A 303 -30.42 48.85 13.36
CA SER A 303 -30.52 47.72 14.29
C SER A 303 -31.35 46.56 13.72
N GLU A 304 -32.46 46.86 13.04
CA GLU A 304 -33.29 45.87 12.34
C GLU A 304 -32.47 45.08 11.30
N ARG A 305 -31.66 45.76 10.48
CA ARG A 305 -30.75 45.10 9.53
C ARG A 305 -29.66 44.27 10.21
N LEU A 306 -29.23 44.60 11.43
CA LEU A 306 -28.26 43.78 12.16
C LEU A 306 -28.93 42.51 12.69
N LEU A 307 -30.11 42.63 13.30
CA LEU A 307 -30.90 41.48 13.77
C LEU A 307 -31.22 40.51 12.63
N ILE A 308 -31.73 41.01 11.50
CA ILE A 308 -32.01 40.18 10.31
C ILE A 308 -30.74 39.47 9.80
N ASN A 309 -29.57 40.12 9.86
CA ASN A 309 -28.31 39.47 9.45
C ASN A 309 -27.86 38.38 10.43
N ASP A 310 -28.06 38.58 11.74
CA ASP A 310 -27.73 37.59 12.76
C ASP A 310 -28.72 36.41 12.74
N GLU A 311 -30.01 36.64 12.51
CA GLU A 311 -31.02 35.59 12.26
C GLU A 311 -30.68 34.76 11.02
N ASN A 312 -30.34 35.40 9.90
CA ASN A 312 -29.88 34.71 8.69
C ASN A 312 -28.57 33.94 8.91
N ARG A 313 -27.70 34.41 9.81
CA ARG A 313 -26.47 33.69 10.19
C ARG A 313 -26.79 32.46 11.03
N ASN A 314 -27.76 32.55 11.94
CA ASN A 314 -28.22 31.44 12.78
C ASN A 314 -28.96 30.38 11.95
N MET A 315 -29.83 30.77 11.00
CA MET A 315 -30.46 29.85 10.05
C MET A 315 -29.41 29.04 9.27
N ARG A 316 -28.39 29.71 8.72
CA ARG A 316 -27.27 29.03 8.02
C ARG A 316 -26.39 28.15 8.92
N GLN A 317 -26.48 28.30 10.24
CA GLN A 317 -25.86 27.36 11.18
C GLN A 317 -26.78 26.17 11.45
N LEU A 318 -28.09 26.39 11.55
CA LEU A 318 -29.10 25.34 11.65
C LEU A 318 -29.07 24.41 10.43
N ASP A 319 -29.07 24.95 9.22
CA ASP A 319 -28.98 24.19 7.95
C ASP A 319 -27.74 23.27 7.92
N LYS A 320 -26.62 23.71 8.51
CA LYS A 320 -25.38 22.93 8.60
C LYS A 320 -25.49 21.80 9.62
N VAL A 321 -26.15 22.03 10.75
CA VAL A 321 -26.39 21.01 11.78
C VAL A 321 -27.35 19.94 11.23
N GLU A 322 -28.41 20.35 10.53
CA GLU A 322 -29.33 19.42 9.87
C GLU A 322 -28.64 18.60 8.78
N HIS A 323 -27.80 19.23 7.93
CA HIS A 323 -27.02 18.51 6.93
C HIS A 323 -26.04 17.51 7.58
N MET A 324 -25.32 17.90 8.63
CA MET A 324 -24.44 17.00 9.40
C MET A 324 -25.22 15.82 10.01
N GLN A 325 -26.40 16.07 10.57
CA GLN A 325 -27.24 15.03 11.17
C GLN A 325 -27.74 14.04 10.11
N LYS A 326 -28.06 14.51 8.89
CA LYS A 326 -28.39 13.65 7.76
C LYS A 326 -27.21 12.77 7.33
N THR A 327 -26.01 13.35 7.18
CA THR A 327 -24.80 12.59 6.83
C THR A 327 -24.45 11.54 7.90
N LEU A 328 -24.60 11.86 9.18
CA LEU A 328 -24.41 10.91 10.29
C LEU A 328 -25.38 9.72 10.23
N ALA A 329 -26.65 9.96 9.87
CA ALA A 329 -27.64 8.89 9.70
C ALA A 329 -27.31 7.98 8.49
N GLU A 330 -26.88 8.56 7.38
CA GLU A 330 -26.44 7.83 6.18
C GLU A 330 -25.19 6.99 6.47
N ASP A 331 -24.18 7.55 7.14
CA ASP A 331 -22.97 6.81 7.53
C ASP A 331 -23.26 5.68 8.52
N PHE A 332 -24.18 5.88 9.49
CA PHE A 332 -24.62 4.80 10.38
C PHE A 332 -25.29 3.64 9.63
N GLN A 333 -26.12 3.95 8.63
CA GLN A 333 -26.76 2.95 7.79
C GLN A 333 -25.75 2.20 6.90
N ASN A 334 -24.73 2.90 6.38
CA ASN A 334 -23.63 2.30 5.62
C ASN A 334 -22.77 1.35 6.48
N VAL A 335 -22.43 1.75 7.71
CA VAL A 335 -21.70 0.89 8.67
C VAL A 335 -22.50 -0.38 8.98
N LYS A 336 -23.82 -0.26 9.18
CA LYS A 336 -24.69 -1.42 9.40
C LYS A 336 -24.69 -2.39 8.22
N LEU A 337 -24.79 -1.88 6.99
CA LEU A 337 -24.74 -2.72 5.77
C LEU A 337 -23.36 -3.39 5.58
N SER A 338 -22.27 -2.71 5.93
CA SER A 338 -20.92 -3.28 5.91
C SER A 338 -20.74 -4.40 6.95
N LEU A 339 -21.35 -4.26 8.13
CA LEU A 339 -21.37 -5.30 9.16
C LEU A 339 -22.14 -6.55 8.68
N ASP A 340 -23.34 -6.37 8.13
CA ASP A 340 -24.14 -7.47 7.56
C ASP A 340 -23.42 -8.19 6.39
N GLN A 341 -22.57 -7.48 5.64
CA GLN A 341 -21.73 -8.06 4.58
C GLN A 341 -20.53 -8.84 5.14
N THR A 342 -19.87 -8.33 6.18
CA THR A 342 -18.73 -9.03 6.82
C THR A 342 -19.18 -10.30 7.54
N ASP A 343 -20.34 -10.30 8.20
CA ASP A 343 -20.91 -11.53 8.78
C ASP A 343 -21.26 -12.58 7.71
N LYS A 344 -21.79 -12.18 6.55
CA LYS A 344 -22.03 -13.09 5.41
C LYS A 344 -20.74 -13.65 4.81
N LEU A 345 -19.68 -12.83 4.71
CA LEU A 345 -18.37 -13.31 4.26
C LEU A 345 -17.76 -14.28 5.27
N LYS A 346 -17.88 -14.01 6.57
CA LYS A 346 -17.43 -14.91 7.64
C LYS A 346 -18.16 -16.26 7.61
N GLN A 347 -19.47 -16.27 7.40
CA GLN A 347 -20.25 -17.50 7.23
C GLN A 347 -19.82 -18.30 5.98
N ARG A 348 -19.52 -17.63 4.86
CA ARG A 348 -18.99 -18.29 3.65
C ARG A 348 -17.59 -18.86 3.86
N ALA A 349 -16.71 -18.10 4.51
CA ALA A 349 -15.35 -18.57 4.84
C ALA A 349 -15.39 -19.80 5.76
N GLN A 350 -16.27 -19.80 6.76
CA GLN A 350 -16.47 -20.95 7.63
C GLN A 350 -17.02 -22.17 6.86
N ALA A 351 -18.04 -22.00 6.01
CA ALA A 351 -18.58 -23.08 5.20
C ALA A 351 -17.55 -23.66 4.21
N ASN A 352 -16.69 -22.81 3.63
CA ASN A 352 -15.57 -23.26 2.79
C ASN A 352 -14.53 -24.04 3.60
N PHE A 353 -14.21 -23.60 4.82
CA PHE A 353 -13.28 -24.31 5.71
C PHE A 353 -13.81 -25.69 6.09
N GLU A 354 -15.09 -25.79 6.46
CA GLU A 354 -15.76 -27.08 6.74
C GLU A 354 -15.80 -28.01 5.51
N ALA A 355 -15.90 -27.46 4.29
CA ALA A 355 -15.81 -28.23 3.05
C ALA A 355 -14.39 -28.76 2.78
N ILE A 356 -13.36 -27.92 2.93
CA ILE A 356 -11.95 -28.30 2.77
C ILE A 356 -11.54 -29.32 3.82
N GLU A 357 -11.96 -29.16 5.08
CA GLU A 357 -11.67 -30.13 6.14
C GLU A 357 -12.29 -31.50 5.83
N LYS A 358 -13.49 -31.54 5.24
CA LYS A 358 -14.12 -32.78 4.80
C LYS A 358 -13.40 -33.42 3.60
N GLU A 359 -12.98 -32.62 2.61
CA GLU A 359 -12.20 -33.09 1.46
C GLU A 359 -10.87 -33.70 1.92
N ASN A 360 -10.13 -33.01 2.78
CA ASN A 360 -8.90 -33.51 3.40
C ASN A 360 -9.12 -34.82 4.19
N GLN A 361 -10.26 -34.97 4.88
CA GLN A 361 -10.59 -36.23 5.57
C GLN A 361 -10.88 -37.38 4.59
N ASP A 362 -11.50 -37.11 3.44
CA ASP A 362 -11.79 -38.13 2.43
C ASP A 362 -10.54 -38.48 1.60
N GLU A 363 -9.65 -37.53 1.32
CA GLU A 363 -8.30 -37.79 0.80
C GLU A 363 -7.45 -38.60 1.76
N LYS A 364 -7.47 -38.27 3.06
CA LYS A 364 -6.78 -39.07 4.08
C LYS A 364 -7.23 -40.53 4.09
N LYS A 365 -8.53 -40.80 4.03
CA LYS A 365 -9.07 -42.18 3.93
C LYS A 365 -8.61 -42.90 2.66
N LYS A 366 -8.52 -42.17 1.54
CA LYS A 366 -8.02 -42.68 0.25
C LYS A 366 -6.54 -43.07 0.35
N TYR A 367 -5.70 -42.24 0.99
CA TYR A 367 -4.30 -42.57 1.25
C TYR A 367 -4.15 -43.73 2.25
N GLU A 368 -4.92 -43.77 3.34
CA GLU A 368 -4.95 -44.90 4.28
C GLU A 368 -5.31 -46.23 3.58
N SER A 369 -6.27 -46.20 2.63
CA SER A 369 -6.63 -47.36 1.82
C SER A 369 -5.52 -47.80 0.86
N GLN A 370 -4.80 -46.85 0.24
CA GLN A 370 -3.63 -47.15 -0.61
C GLN A 370 -2.46 -47.72 0.21
N LEU A 371 -2.23 -47.17 1.40
CA LEU A 371 -1.15 -47.61 2.29
C LEU A 371 -1.42 -49.05 2.78
N LYS A 372 -2.68 -49.36 3.13
CA LYS A 372 -3.12 -50.73 3.44
C LYS A 372 -2.93 -51.69 2.26
N GLN A 373 -3.23 -51.28 1.03
CA GLN A 373 -2.96 -52.12 -0.15
C GLN A 373 -1.46 -52.38 -0.35
N LEU A 374 -0.62 -51.36 -0.12
CA LEU A 374 0.84 -51.52 -0.15
C LEU A 374 1.34 -52.48 0.93
N GLU A 375 0.84 -52.40 2.16
CA GLU A 375 1.12 -53.34 3.24
C GLU A 375 0.73 -54.78 2.86
N GLU A 376 -0.47 -54.99 2.31
CA GLU A 376 -0.92 -56.30 1.82
C GLU A 376 -0.01 -56.85 0.70
N THR A 377 0.48 -56.01 -0.22
CA THR A 377 1.46 -56.44 -1.23
C THR A 377 2.85 -56.74 -0.66
N LEU A 378 3.33 -55.98 0.32
CA LEU A 378 4.59 -56.24 1.00
C LEU A 378 4.53 -57.55 1.80
N GLN A 379 3.43 -57.80 2.51
CA GLN A 379 3.17 -59.06 3.21
C GLN A 379 3.21 -60.24 2.23
N LYS A 380 2.61 -60.10 1.04
CA LYS A 380 2.63 -61.12 -0.01
C LYS A 380 4.06 -61.37 -0.53
N LEU A 381 4.81 -60.31 -0.85
CA LEU A 381 6.20 -60.41 -1.31
C LEU A 381 7.13 -61.02 -0.25
N GLN A 382 6.90 -60.76 1.05
CA GLN A 382 7.62 -61.42 2.14
C GLN A 382 7.34 -62.93 2.20
N ASN A 383 6.08 -63.33 2.00
CA ASN A 383 5.69 -64.74 1.92
C ASN A 383 6.32 -65.43 0.69
N ASP A 384 6.27 -64.81 -0.48
CA ASP A 384 6.88 -65.31 -1.72
C ASP A 384 8.41 -65.44 -1.57
N LEU A 385 9.06 -64.49 -0.91
CA LEU A 385 10.50 -64.54 -0.60
C LEU A 385 10.84 -65.66 0.40
N ALA A 386 9.99 -65.88 1.42
CA ALA A 386 10.16 -66.97 2.38
C ALA A 386 10.00 -68.34 1.70
N GLN A 387 9.02 -68.47 0.80
CA GLN A 387 8.81 -69.66 -0.01
C GLN A 387 10.00 -69.91 -0.95
N SER A 388 10.47 -68.89 -1.67
CA SER A 388 11.64 -68.98 -2.55
C SER A 388 12.92 -69.35 -1.78
N LYS A 389 13.13 -68.86 -0.56
CA LYS A 389 14.24 -69.30 0.31
C LYS A 389 14.13 -70.79 0.66
N ASN A 390 12.93 -71.26 0.99
CA ASN A 390 12.67 -72.66 1.33
C ASN A 390 12.88 -73.58 0.11
N ASP A 391 12.43 -73.17 -1.07
CA ASP A 391 12.63 -73.92 -2.31
C ASP A 391 14.10 -73.94 -2.76
N ASN A 392 14.84 -72.83 -2.61
CA ASN A 392 16.29 -72.81 -2.77
C ASN A 392 17.04 -73.72 -1.77
N GLN A 393 16.52 -73.86 -0.55
CA GLN A 393 17.07 -74.78 0.46
C GLN A 393 16.81 -76.24 0.08
N LYS A 394 15.61 -76.58 -0.41
CA LYS A 394 15.31 -77.91 -1.01
C LYS A 394 16.21 -78.19 -2.21
N LEU A 395 16.39 -77.22 -3.11
CA LEU A 395 17.25 -77.36 -4.29
C LEU A 395 18.71 -77.62 -3.90
N LYS A 396 19.23 -76.92 -2.88
CA LYS A 396 20.56 -77.21 -2.30
C LYS A 396 20.67 -78.62 -1.74
N GLN A 397 19.64 -79.11 -1.03
CA GLN A 397 19.61 -80.49 -0.53
C GLN A 397 19.57 -81.50 -1.68
N GLN A 398 18.78 -81.24 -2.71
CA GLN A 398 18.68 -82.09 -3.91
C GLN A 398 20.03 -82.15 -4.65
N VAL A 399 20.69 -81.01 -4.91
CA VAL A 399 22.03 -80.96 -5.52
C VAL A 399 23.08 -81.68 -4.66
N GLN A 400 22.98 -81.64 -3.33
CA GLN A 400 23.86 -82.43 -2.45
C GLN A 400 23.57 -83.94 -2.52
N GLN A 401 22.31 -84.35 -2.71
CA GLN A 401 21.93 -85.75 -2.92
C GLN A 401 22.42 -86.25 -4.29
N THR A 402 22.23 -85.47 -5.37
CA THR A 402 22.74 -85.80 -6.70
C THR A 402 24.25 -85.94 -6.68
N ARG A 403 24.99 -84.99 -6.09
CA ARG A 403 26.46 -85.10 -5.94
C ARG A 403 26.92 -86.31 -5.14
N LYS A 404 26.12 -86.79 -4.17
CA LYS A 404 26.41 -88.04 -3.45
C LYS A 404 26.17 -89.26 -4.34
N GLN A 405 25.05 -89.31 -5.07
CA GLN A 405 24.80 -90.37 -6.05
C GLN A 405 25.87 -90.40 -7.15
N ASP A 406 26.31 -89.25 -7.65
CA ASP A 406 27.39 -89.14 -8.64
C ASP A 406 28.73 -89.64 -8.06
N GLN A 407 29.05 -89.31 -6.80
CA GLN A 407 30.24 -89.83 -6.11
C GLN A 407 30.17 -91.34 -5.81
N GLU A 408 28.99 -91.88 -5.55
CA GLU A 408 28.78 -93.32 -5.38
C GLU A 408 28.88 -94.06 -6.73
N ASN A 409 28.32 -93.51 -7.80
CA ASN A 409 28.47 -94.00 -9.18
C ASN A 409 29.94 -93.96 -9.66
N LEU A 410 30.70 -92.93 -9.26
CA LEU A 410 32.15 -92.84 -9.51
C LEU A 410 32.99 -93.81 -8.65
N ARG A 411 32.42 -94.43 -7.61
CA ARG A 411 33.09 -95.42 -6.75
C ARG A 411 32.70 -96.88 -7.04
N SER A 412 31.61 -97.14 -7.76
CA SER A 412 31.18 -98.49 -8.15
C SER A 412 31.60 -98.90 -9.58
N GLY A 413 32.33 -98.04 -10.30
CA GLY A 413 32.78 -98.23 -11.68
C GLY A 413 34.16 -98.86 -11.89
N GLN A 414 34.63 -99.77 -11.01
CA GLN A 414 35.85 -100.56 -11.25
C GLN A 414 35.59 -102.06 -11.09
N SER A 415 35.11 -102.69 -12.17
CA SER A 415 35.17 -104.14 -12.37
C SER A 415 35.30 -104.47 -13.85
N SER A 416 36.26 -105.35 -14.17
CA SER A 416 36.30 -106.22 -15.36
C SER A 416 36.11 -105.58 -16.75
N ASN A 417 37.22 -105.30 -17.44
CA ASN A 417 37.50 -106.01 -18.70
C ASN A 417 39.02 -106.11 -19.00
N PRO A 418 39.54 -107.22 -19.57
CA PRO A 418 40.97 -107.51 -19.59
C PRO A 418 41.58 -107.53 -21.01
N GLU A 419 42.15 -106.41 -21.48
CA GLU A 419 42.75 -106.39 -22.84
C GLU A 419 44.02 -105.53 -22.99
N THR A 420 44.72 -105.24 -21.88
CA THR A 420 45.96 -104.44 -21.87
C THR A 420 47.10 -105.09 -21.08
N ALA A 421 47.16 -106.43 -21.06
CA ALA A 421 48.21 -107.20 -20.38
C ALA A 421 49.02 -108.15 -21.31
N SER A 422 48.77 -108.12 -22.63
CA SER A 422 49.41 -109.02 -23.61
C SER A 422 50.58 -108.38 -24.39
N ILE A 423 50.72 -107.06 -24.36
CA ILE A 423 51.69 -106.33 -25.22
C ILE A 423 53.03 -106.07 -24.51
N ASP A 424 53.03 -105.79 -23.20
CA ASP A 424 54.28 -105.54 -22.44
C ASP A 424 55.12 -106.79 -22.15
N LYS A 425 54.61 -107.99 -22.45
CA LYS A 425 55.38 -109.23 -22.32
C LYS A 425 56.26 -109.54 -23.54
N GLN A 426 55.87 -109.10 -24.74
CA GLN A 426 56.62 -109.36 -25.98
C GLN A 426 57.80 -108.41 -26.22
N ILE A 427 57.81 -107.22 -25.60
CA ILE A 427 58.87 -106.22 -25.80
C ILE A 427 60.13 -106.52 -24.94
N LYS A 428 60.00 -107.33 -23.90
CA LYS A 428 61.09 -107.62 -22.95
C LYS A 428 61.98 -108.82 -23.33
N GLU A 429 61.49 -109.74 -24.17
CA GLU A 429 62.24 -110.95 -24.57
C GLU A 429 63.18 -110.73 -25.78
N ASN A 430 62.98 -109.67 -26.57
CA ASN A 430 63.80 -109.38 -27.77
C ASN A 430 65.04 -108.49 -27.52
N ARG A 431 65.42 -108.22 -26.26
CA ARG A 431 66.66 -107.48 -25.91
C ARG A 431 67.79 -108.34 -25.32
N GLN A 432 67.66 -109.66 -25.32
CA GLN A 432 68.63 -110.58 -24.69
C GLN A 432 69.30 -111.59 -25.65
N LYS A 433 69.28 -111.34 -26.97
CA LYS A 433 69.90 -112.23 -27.98
C LYS A 433 70.66 -111.51 -29.10
N LEU A 434 71.64 -110.69 -28.74
CA LEU A 434 72.69 -110.23 -29.67
C LEU A 434 73.89 -109.66 -28.88
N GLY A 435 74.97 -110.44 -28.77
CA GLY A 435 76.21 -110.04 -28.09
C GLY A 435 76.81 -111.15 -27.22
N GLY A 436 77.35 -112.20 -27.85
CA GLY A 436 77.93 -113.33 -27.10
C GLY A 436 78.20 -114.60 -27.90
N ILE A 437 78.84 -114.49 -29.06
CA ILE A 437 79.64 -115.59 -29.61
C ILE A 437 81.04 -115.00 -29.81
N ASP A 438 81.94 -115.24 -28.86
CA ASP A 438 83.18 -115.92 -29.23
C ASP A 438 83.93 -116.52 -28.03
N GLN A 439 84.65 -117.60 -28.33
CA GLN A 439 85.86 -118.07 -27.63
C GLN A 439 85.72 -118.59 -26.19
N GLU A 440 85.04 -119.73 -26.09
CA GLU A 440 85.58 -120.87 -25.34
C GLU A 440 86.90 -121.35 -25.99
N ALA A 441 88.05 -120.83 -25.55
CA ALA A 441 89.38 -121.37 -25.86
C ALA A 441 90.42 -120.91 -24.82
N GLN A 442 91.36 -121.80 -24.45
CA GLN A 442 92.54 -121.51 -23.60
C GLN A 442 92.17 -121.06 -22.15
N GLN A 443 91.66 -121.93 -21.26
CA GLN A 443 92.03 -123.33 -20.99
C GLN A 443 93.42 -123.47 -20.34
N GLU A 444 93.48 -124.28 -19.27
CA GLU A 444 94.64 -125.08 -18.87
C GLU A 444 95.84 -124.39 -18.15
N TYR A 445 96.59 -125.21 -17.39
CA TYR A 445 97.87 -124.91 -16.72
C TYR A 445 97.90 -123.93 -15.54
N SER A 446 97.15 -124.26 -14.48
CA SER A 446 97.78 -124.20 -13.15
C SER A 446 98.99 -125.15 -13.13
N GLY A 447 100.20 -124.68 -12.78
CA GLY A 447 101.37 -125.57 -12.71
C GLY A 447 102.77 -125.02 -12.94
N LYS A 448 102.99 -123.70 -13.09
CA LYS A 448 104.36 -123.11 -13.12
C LYS A 448 104.60 -122.02 -12.07
N ASP A 449 103.90 -122.18 -10.94
CA ASP A 449 103.82 -121.25 -9.80
C ASP A 449 104.98 -121.35 -8.79
N LYS A 450 106.24 -121.57 -9.22
CA LYS A 450 107.40 -121.67 -8.28
C LYS A 450 108.69 -120.98 -8.71
N ALA A 451 108.65 -120.11 -9.72
CA ALA A 451 109.82 -119.33 -10.15
C ALA A 451 109.59 -117.80 -10.26
N LEU A 452 108.39 -117.34 -10.63
CA LEU A 452 108.09 -115.89 -10.72
C LEU A 452 107.83 -115.21 -9.36
N GLN A 453 107.36 -115.96 -8.36
CA GLN A 453 106.92 -115.43 -7.06
C GLN A 453 107.99 -114.63 -6.29
N LYS A 454 109.28 -114.77 -6.63
CA LYS A 454 110.39 -113.97 -6.05
C LYS A 454 110.64 -112.62 -6.75
N PHE A 455 110.04 -112.37 -7.91
CA PHE A 455 110.10 -111.09 -8.60
C PHE A 455 108.92 -110.20 -8.21
N ASP A 456 107.71 -110.79 -8.15
CA ASP A 456 106.47 -110.11 -7.76
C ASP A 456 106.55 -109.49 -6.35
N ASP A 457 107.26 -110.12 -5.41
CA ASP A 457 107.41 -109.61 -4.03
C ASP A 457 108.24 -108.31 -3.96
N MET A 458 109.22 -108.10 -4.85
CA MET A 458 109.97 -106.82 -4.93
C MET A 458 109.16 -105.74 -5.65
N GLU A 459 108.46 -106.10 -6.73
CA GLU A 459 107.63 -105.14 -7.48
C GLU A 459 106.45 -104.64 -6.63
N ASN A 460 105.85 -105.51 -5.82
CA ASN A 460 104.85 -105.15 -4.82
C ASN A 460 105.36 -104.16 -3.75
N GLN A 461 106.66 -104.14 -3.45
CA GLN A 461 107.22 -103.22 -2.45
C GLN A 461 107.37 -101.80 -3.01
N PHE A 462 107.83 -101.66 -4.25
CA PHE A 462 107.88 -100.37 -4.95
C PHE A 462 106.47 -99.87 -5.35
N GLY A 463 105.57 -100.75 -5.74
CA GLY A 463 104.17 -100.41 -6.03
C GLY A 463 103.44 -99.78 -4.85
N LYS A 464 103.71 -100.25 -3.62
CA LYS A 464 103.13 -99.67 -2.39
C LYS A 464 103.60 -98.26 -2.08
N GLN A 465 104.89 -97.95 -2.29
CA GLN A 465 105.39 -96.57 -2.14
C GLN A 465 104.81 -95.64 -3.20
N ARG A 466 104.73 -96.07 -4.47
CA ARG A 466 104.10 -95.28 -5.55
C ARG A 466 102.63 -94.98 -5.24
N GLN A 467 101.87 -95.98 -4.80
CA GLN A 467 100.46 -95.79 -4.40
C GLN A 467 100.27 -94.84 -3.20
N GLN A 468 101.25 -94.70 -2.30
CA GLN A 468 101.16 -93.73 -1.20
C GLN A 468 101.32 -92.29 -1.70
N TYR A 469 102.31 -92.02 -2.55
CA TYR A 469 102.48 -90.69 -3.16
C TYR A 469 101.31 -90.33 -4.09
N ASP A 470 100.81 -91.27 -4.91
CA ASP A 470 99.66 -91.06 -5.79
C ASP A 470 98.33 -90.82 -5.05
N ARG A 471 98.23 -91.23 -3.78
CA ARG A 471 97.09 -90.88 -2.90
C ARG A 471 97.25 -89.48 -2.36
N GLN A 472 98.43 -89.15 -1.81
CA GLN A 472 98.71 -87.80 -1.29
C GLN A 472 98.52 -86.71 -2.36
N LEU A 473 98.95 -86.94 -3.60
CA LEU A 473 98.74 -85.99 -4.70
C LEU A 473 97.25 -85.80 -5.01
N ARG A 474 96.48 -86.90 -5.09
CA ARG A 474 95.03 -86.84 -5.36
C ARG A 474 94.24 -86.19 -4.23
N ASP A 475 94.66 -86.36 -2.98
CA ASP A 475 94.02 -85.72 -1.84
C ASP A 475 94.35 -84.21 -1.81
N GLN A 476 95.57 -83.80 -2.17
CA GLN A 476 95.92 -82.39 -2.39
C GLN A 476 95.16 -81.74 -3.54
N ASP A 477 94.98 -82.43 -4.68
CA ASP A 477 94.18 -81.92 -5.79
C ASP A 477 92.69 -81.81 -5.43
N ARG A 478 92.15 -82.75 -4.65
CA ARG A 478 90.79 -82.66 -4.08
C ARG A 478 90.64 -81.47 -3.15
N ASP A 479 91.56 -81.27 -2.21
CA ASP A 479 91.53 -80.13 -1.28
C ASP A 479 91.62 -78.80 -2.03
N ARG A 480 92.47 -78.74 -3.07
CA ARG A 480 92.58 -77.58 -3.95
C ARG A 480 91.28 -77.33 -4.73
N GLN A 481 90.61 -78.38 -5.20
CA GLN A 481 89.33 -78.25 -5.90
C GLN A 481 88.21 -77.81 -4.94
N VAL A 482 88.13 -78.38 -3.74
CA VAL A 482 87.19 -77.94 -2.69
C VAL A 482 87.43 -76.48 -2.28
N LEU A 483 88.68 -76.03 -2.24
CA LEU A 483 89.00 -74.62 -2.01
C LEU A 483 88.59 -73.73 -3.19
N GLN A 484 88.80 -74.16 -4.43
CA GLN A 484 88.36 -73.43 -5.61
C GLN A 484 86.82 -73.31 -5.68
N ASP A 485 86.10 -74.40 -5.40
CA ASP A 485 84.63 -74.42 -5.36
C ASP A 485 84.09 -73.50 -4.24
N LYS A 486 84.80 -73.41 -3.11
CA LYS A 486 84.52 -72.44 -2.02
C LYS A 486 84.78 -70.99 -2.41
N VAL A 487 85.84 -70.71 -3.18
CA VAL A 487 86.08 -69.36 -3.72
C VAL A 487 84.97 -68.98 -4.70
N ASN A 488 84.64 -69.86 -5.64
CA ASN A 488 83.60 -69.63 -6.64
C ASN A 488 82.21 -69.43 -6.00
N THR A 489 81.89 -70.12 -4.89
CA THR A 489 80.63 -69.90 -4.14
C THR A 489 80.64 -68.59 -3.37
N LEU A 490 81.75 -68.22 -2.72
CA LEU A 490 81.89 -66.92 -2.04
C LEU A 490 81.84 -65.73 -3.01
N GLU A 491 82.38 -65.87 -4.23
CA GLU A 491 82.24 -64.88 -5.29
C GLU A 491 80.77 -64.75 -5.76
N GLY A 492 80.08 -65.89 -5.95
CA GLY A 492 78.64 -65.89 -6.24
C GLY A 492 77.78 -65.25 -5.16
N ASP A 493 78.04 -65.54 -3.89
CA ASP A 493 77.35 -64.93 -2.74
C ASP A 493 77.61 -63.41 -2.67
N LEU A 494 78.82 -62.96 -3.01
CA LEU A 494 79.18 -61.54 -3.06
C LEU A 494 78.49 -60.80 -4.21
N ASP A 495 78.37 -61.41 -5.38
CA ASP A 495 77.62 -60.87 -6.53
C ASP A 495 76.11 -60.80 -6.22
N VAL A 496 75.55 -61.81 -5.55
CA VAL A 496 74.16 -61.77 -5.07
C VAL A 496 73.99 -60.62 -4.07
N ALA A 497 74.83 -60.53 -3.04
CA ALA A 497 74.75 -59.50 -2.02
C ALA A 497 74.92 -58.08 -2.58
N THR A 498 75.80 -57.86 -3.57
CA THR A 498 75.94 -56.56 -4.24
C THR A 498 74.75 -56.24 -5.14
N SER A 499 74.16 -57.23 -5.82
CA SER A 499 72.93 -57.04 -6.60
C SER A 499 71.73 -56.67 -5.70
N GLU A 500 71.60 -57.28 -4.53
CA GLU A 500 70.56 -56.94 -3.54
C GLU A 500 70.80 -55.55 -2.95
N ASN A 501 72.04 -55.16 -2.68
CA ASN A 501 72.38 -53.83 -2.18
C ASN A 501 72.07 -52.73 -3.22
N LEU A 502 72.32 -52.97 -4.50
CA LEU A 502 71.90 -52.08 -5.60
C LEU A 502 70.37 -51.99 -5.71
N LYS A 503 69.66 -53.12 -5.57
CA LYS A 503 68.20 -53.16 -5.58
C LYS A 503 67.59 -52.40 -4.40
N LEU A 504 68.17 -52.53 -3.20
CA LEU A 504 67.78 -51.77 -2.02
C LEU A 504 68.01 -50.27 -2.20
N LYS A 505 69.17 -49.85 -2.75
CA LYS A 505 69.45 -48.44 -3.06
C LYS A 505 68.47 -47.83 -4.07
N SER A 506 68.07 -48.61 -5.08
CA SER A 506 67.01 -48.21 -6.02
C SER A 506 65.68 -48.04 -5.30
N LEU A 507 65.32 -48.99 -4.42
CA LEU A 507 64.08 -48.95 -3.66
C LEU A 507 64.02 -47.76 -2.68
N THR A 508 65.12 -47.43 -2.00
CA THR A 508 65.20 -46.27 -1.11
C THR A 508 65.07 -44.97 -1.90
N PHE A 509 65.72 -44.85 -3.06
CA PHE A 509 65.58 -43.67 -3.92
C PHE A 509 64.14 -43.46 -4.40
N ASP A 510 63.45 -44.54 -4.79
CA ASP A 510 62.02 -44.52 -5.15
C ASP A 510 61.12 -44.14 -3.97
N GLN A 511 61.48 -44.55 -2.74
CA GLN A 511 60.77 -44.17 -1.52
C GLN A 511 61.00 -42.70 -1.17
N ASP A 512 62.24 -42.21 -1.20
CA ASP A 512 62.59 -40.80 -0.95
C ASP A 512 61.90 -39.87 -1.95
N PHE A 513 61.87 -40.25 -3.24
CA PHE A 513 61.13 -39.51 -4.27
C PHE A 513 59.63 -39.44 -3.98
N LYS A 514 59.02 -40.55 -3.54
CA LYS A 514 57.59 -40.59 -3.15
C LYS A 514 57.32 -39.78 -1.89
N VAL A 515 58.18 -39.85 -0.87
CA VAL A 515 58.07 -39.05 0.37
C VAL A 515 58.12 -37.56 0.03
N ASN A 516 59.06 -37.13 -0.81
CA ASN A 516 59.15 -35.74 -1.26
C ASN A 516 57.91 -35.31 -2.06
N HIS A 517 57.42 -36.16 -2.97
CA HIS A 517 56.20 -35.89 -3.73
C HIS A 517 54.96 -35.76 -2.82
N TYR A 518 54.80 -36.64 -1.83
CA TYR A 518 53.71 -36.54 -0.86
C TYR A 518 53.84 -35.32 0.05
N SER A 519 55.06 -34.93 0.45
CA SER A 519 55.32 -33.70 1.20
C SER A 519 54.82 -32.46 0.45
N ILE A 520 55.11 -32.36 -0.85
CA ILE A 520 54.62 -31.26 -1.70
C ILE A 520 53.09 -31.26 -1.79
N LEU A 521 52.45 -32.44 -1.89
CA LEU A 521 50.99 -32.54 -1.91
C LEU A 521 50.34 -32.16 -0.57
N VAL A 522 50.95 -32.52 0.56
CA VAL A 522 50.52 -32.11 1.90
C VAL A 522 50.64 -30.60 2.07
N GLU A 523 51.75 -29.99 1.66
CA GLU A 523 51.94 -28.53 1.73
C GLU A 523 50.90 -27.78 0.86
N GLN A 524 50.57 -28.30 -0.33
CA GLN A 524 49.50 -27.76 -1.16
C GLN A 524 48.10 -27.94 -0.55
N ALA A 525 47.84 -29.06 0.14
CA ALA A 525 46.59 -29.29 0.85
C ALA A 525 46.45 -28.35 2.05
N GLN A 526 47.49 -28.18 2.86
CA GLN A 526 47.55 -27.23 3.98
C GLN A 526 47.29 -25.78 3.50
N LYS A 527 47.91 -25.35 2.40
CA LYS A 527 47.66 -24.03 1.78
C LYS A 527 46.19 -23.85 1.37
N LYS A 528 45.54 -24.89 0.83
CA LYS A 528 44.10 -24.88 0.51
C LYS A 528 43.23 -24.82 1.76
N ILE A 529 43.52 -25.63 2.79
CA ILE A 529 42.79 -25.65 4.07
C ILE A 529 42.85 -24.25 4.72
N LYS A 530 44.04 -23.64 4.77
CA LYS A 530 44.21 -22.28 5.29
C LYS A 530 43.35 -21.26 4.53
N PHE A 531 43.37 -21.30 3.20
CA PHE A 531 42.52 -20.44 2.36
C PHE A 531 41.02 -20.64 2.62
N PHE A 532 40.56 -21.89 2.82
CA PHE A 532 39.16 -22.16 3.18
C PHE A 532 38.81 -21.64 4.57
N ASN A 533 39.69 -21.81 5.57
CA ASN A 533 39.50 -21.30 6.93
C ASN A 533 39.46 -19.76 6.96
N ASP A 534 40.33 -19.09 6.19
CA ASP A 534 40.31 -17.63 6.03
C ASP A 534 39.01 -17.16 5.36
N LYS A 535 38.54 -17.88 4.32
CA LYS A 535 37.28 -17.58 3.63
C LYS A 535 36.06 -17.81 4.52
N GLN A 536 36.04 -18.89 5.30
CA GLN A 536 34.99 -19.19 6.28
C GLN A 536 34.96 -18.12 7.39
N SER A 537 36.13 -17.77 7.93
CA SER A 537 36.28 -16.69 8.93
C SER A 537 35.80 -15.34 8.43
N LYS A 538 35.96 -15.05 7.13
CA LYS A 538 35.38 -13.85 6.51
C LYS A 538 33.86 -13.98 6.39
N LEU A 539 33.36 -15.10 5.87
CA LEU A 539 31.93 -15.33 5.68
C LEU A 539 31.15 -15.23 7.01
N SER A 540 31.70 -15.77 8.10
CA SER A 540 31.11 -15.65 9.45
C SER A 540 31.02 -14.21 9.93
N ARG A 541 32.05 -13.37 9.69
CA ARG A 541 32.00 -11.94 10.03
C ARG A 541 30.99 -11.17 9.18
N ASP A 542 30.93 -11.47 7.88
CA ASP A 542 29.99 -10.83 6.96
C ASP A 542 28.53 -11.21 7.34
N LEU A 543 28.29 -12.46 7.74
CA LEU A 543 27.00 -12.95 8.26
C LEU A 543 26.63 -12.29 9.61
N GLU A 544 27.57 -12.19 10.53
CA GLU A 544 27.37 -11.55 11.85
C GLU A 544 27.06 -10.05 11.70
N GLN A 545 27.72 -9.36 10.76
CA GLN A 545 27.41 -7.97 10.42
C GLN A 545 26.02 -7.81 9.78
N ALA A 546 25.63 -8.72 8.87
CA ALA A 546 24.31 -8.71 8.25
C ALA A 546 23.20 -8.96 9.28
N SER A 547 23.36 -9.96 10.14
CA SER A 547 22.46 -10.27 11.26
C SER A 547 22.33 -9.07 12.22
N GLY A 548 23.46 -8.47 12.62
CA GLY A 548 23.46 -7.28 13.47
C GLY A 548 22.93 -6.00 12.81
N ALA A 549 22.79 -5.97 11.47
CA ALA A 549 22.09 -4.92 10.75
C ALA A 549 20.57 -5.18 10.74
N GLN A 550 20.15 -6.39 10.41
CA GLN A 550 18.74 -6.81 10.45
C GLN A 550 18.15 -6.64 11.86
N GLU A 551 18.87 -7.02 12.92
CA GLU A 551 18.38 -6.87 14.29
C GLU A 551 18.16 -5.39 14.68
N LYS A 552 19.00 -4.48 14.18
CA LYS A 552 18.82 -3.03 14.38
C LYS A 552 17.61 -2.49 13.63
N GLU A 553 17.37 -2.97 12.42
CA GLU A 553 16.20 -2.60 11.62
C GLU A 553 14.90 -3.12 12.25
N LEU A 554 14.89 -4.37 12.72
CA LEU A 554 13.77 -4.99 13.42
C LEU A 554 13.46 -4.25 14.75
N ARG A 555 14.49 -3.85 15.50
CA ARG A 555 14.35 -2.95 16.67
C ARG A 555 13.78 -1.57 16.28
N ARG A 556 14.14 -1.01 15.12
CA ARG A 556 13.61 0.26 14.61
C ARG A 556 12.12 0.15 14.26
N LEU A 557 11.75 -0.88 13.50
CA LEU A 557 10.37 -1.16 13.09
C LEU A 557 9.46 -1.43 14.30
N ASN A 558 9.94 -2.17 15.31
CA ASN A 558 9.20 -2.36 16.55
C ASN A 558 8.97 -1.04 17.32
N ALA A 559 9.96 -0.15 17.34
CA ALA A 559 9.80 1.17 17.96
C ALA A 559 8.81 2.07 17.20
N GLU A 560 8.82 2.03 15.86
CA GLU A 560 7.82 2.70 15.02
C GLU A 560 6.41 2.14 15.22
N LEU A 561 6.27 0.82 15.30
CA LEU A 561 5.02 0.12 15.56
C LEU A 561 4.42 0.48 16.94
N ASP A 562 5.25 0.52 17.98
CA ASP A 562 4.80 0.90 19.33
C ASP A 562 4.47 2.40 19.45
N GLN A 563 5.09 3.25 18.63
CA GLN A 563 4.67 4.65 18.52
C GLN A 563 3.33 4.77 17.79
N ALA A 564 3.14 4.07 16.66
CA ALA A 564 1.88 4.04 15.93
C ALA A 564 0.71 3.51 16.78
N LYS A 565 0.93 2.49 17.62
CA LYS A 565 -0.07 2.00 18.59
C LYS A 565 -0.50 3.08 19.58
N LYS A 566 0.44 3.87 20.12
CA LYS A 566 0.15 4.97 21.07
C LYS A 566 -0.65 6.09 20.39
N ASP A 567 -0.30 6.44 19.16
CA ASP A 567 -1.01 7.48 18.40
C ASP A 567 -2.42 7.02 18.00
N LEU A 568 -2.60 5.74 17.65
CA LEU A 568 -3.92 5.14 17.41
C LEU A 568 -4.76 5.10 18.70
N GLU A 569 -4.18 4.75 19.86
CA GLU A 569 -4.88 4.79 21.15
C GLU A 569 -5.30 6.22 21.53
N LYS A 570 -4.45 7.21 21.25
CA LYS A 570 -4.76 8.65 21.43
C LYS A 570 -5.91 9.09 20.52
N MET A 571 -5.87 8.74 19.23
CA MET A 571 -6.96 8.98 18.27
C MET A 571 -8.27 8.34 18.73
N ARG A 572 -8.22 7.11 19.25
CA ARG A 572 -9.40 6.40 19.78
C ARG A 572 -10.00 7.09 21.02
N LYS A 573 -9.17 7.63 21.92
CA LYS A 573 -9.63 8.44 23.07
C LYS A 573 -10.25 9.77 22.62
N GLU A 574 -9.66 10.44 21.63
CA GLU A 574 -10.21 11.68 21.07
C GLU A 574 -11.56 11.44 20.36
N ALA A 575 -11.67 10.36 19.58
CA ALA A 575 -12.93 9.95 18.95
C ALA A 575 -14.02 9.62 19.97
N MET A 576 -13.69 8.92 21.06
CA MET A 576 -14.62 8.63 22.15
C MET A 576 -15.13 9.91 22.84
N LEU A 577 -14.26 10.89 23.09
CA LEU A 577 -14.66 12.18 23.65
C LEU A 577 -15.60 12.97 22.72
N LYS A 578 -15.31 12.98 21.40
CA LYS A 578 -16.19 13.61 20.39
C LYS A 578 -17.54 12.91 20.28
N LEU A 579 -17.59 11.58 20.43
CA LEU A 579 -18.84 10.82 20.43
C LEU A 579 -19.73 11.18 21.63
N GLU A 580 -19.13 11.34 22.83
CA GLU A 580 -19.87 11.75 24.02
C GLU A 580 -20.33 13.22 23.95
N GLU A 581 -19.52 14.09 23.33
CA GLU A 581 -19.92 15.48 23.02
C GLU A 581 -21.10 15.52 22.04
N LEU A 582 -21.08 14.73 20.96
CA LEU A 582 -22.20 14.59 20.03
C LEU A 582 -23.46 14.09 20.74
N ARG A 583 -23.35 13.05 21.58
CA ARG A 583 -24.48 12.51 22.35
C ARG A 583 -25.11 13.55 23.30
N ARG A 584 -24.28 14.43 23.87
CA ARG A 584 -24.73 15.57 24.69
C ARG A 584 -25.41 16.65 23.86
N LEU A 585 -24.96 16.89 22.63
CA LEU A 585 -25.60 17.82 21.69
C LEU A 585 -26.92 17.27 21.14
N GLU A 586 -27.00 15.98 20.82
CA GLU A 586 -28.23 15.31 20.38
C GLU A 586 -29.31 15.36 21.46
N THR A 587 -28.96 15.06 22.71
CA THR A 587 -29.90 15.17 23.85
C THR A 587 -30.31 16.62 24.14
N GLY A 588 -29.42 17.59 23.92
CA GLY A 588 -29.74 19.02 23.95
C GLY A 588 -30.72 19.44 22.85
N ASN A 589 -30.44 19.06 21.60
CA ASN A 589 -31.29 19.35 20.44
C ASN A 589 -32.67 18.71 20.56
N ALA A 590 -32.75 17.45 21.02
CA ALA A 590 -34.02 16.77 21.26
C ALA A 590 -34.87 17.50 22.31
N LYS A 591 -34.24 18.05 23.37
CA LYS A 591 -34.95 18.87 24.37
C LYS A 591 -35.44 20.20 23.79
N ILE A 592 -34.60 20.89 23.02
CA ILE A 592 -34.98 22.17 22.37
C ILE A 592 -36.12 21.95 21.37
N GLN A 593 -36.08 20.87 20.58
CA GLN A 593 -37.16 20.51 19.66
C GLN A 593 -38.44 20.17 20.42
N ALA A 594 -38.37 19.43 21.54
CA ALA A 594 -39.53 19.16 22.38
C ALA A 594 -40.17 20.45 22.92
N GLU A 595 -39.37 21.38 23.46
CA GLU A 595 -39.84 22.69 23.92
C GLU A 595 -40.47 23.53 22.78
N GLN A 596 -39.89 23.49 21.57
CA GLN A 596 -40.46 24.15 20.39
C GLN A 596 -41.80 23.52 19.94
N TYR A 597 -41.93 22.19 19.98
CA TYR A 597 -43.19 21.51 19.68
C TYR A 597 -44.25 21.80 20.74
N GLU A 598 -43.88 21.86 22.03
CA GLU A 598 -44.77 22.19 23.13
C GLU A 598 -45.36 23.60 22.98
N ILE A 599 -44.53 24.61 22.70
CA ILE A 599 -44.97 25.99 22.37
C ILE A 599 -45.88 26.01 21.13
N LYS A 600 -45.57 25.20 20.10
CA LYS A 600 -46.39 25.12 18.88
C LYS A 600 -47.75 24.46 19.14
N ILE A 601 -47.80 23.44 20.00
CA ILE A 601 -49.02 22.79 20.45
C ILE A 601 -49.88 23.79 21.24
N GLU A 602 -49.32 24.50 22.22
CA GLU A 602 -50.03 25.54 22.97
C GLU A 602 -50.60 26.64 22.03
N GLY A 603 -49.82 27.05 21.03
CA GLY A 603 -50.27 27.98 19.99
C GLY A 603 -51.48 27.45 19.18
N LEU A 604 -51.46 26.18 18.80
CA LEU A 604 -52.57 25.52 18.09
C LEU A 604 -53.79 25.30 18.99
N GLU A 605 -53.61 24.97 20.26
CA GLU A 605 -54.70 24.87 21.26
C GLU A 605 -55.37 26.22 21.50
N ASN A 606 -54.60 27.31 21.51
CA ASN A 606 -55.12 28.67 21.60
C ASN A 606 -55.91 29.05 20.34
N GLN A 607 -55.43 28.69 19.14
CA GLN A 607 -56.18 28.87 17.89
C GLN A 607 -57.47 28.03 17.88
N LEU A 608 -57.42 26.79 18.36
CA LEU A 608 -58.58 25.90 18.46
C LEU A 608 -59.63 26.47 19.43
N ARG A 609 -59.22 26.92 20.63
CA ARG A 609 -60.11 27.58 21.60
C ARG A 609 -60.77 28.83 21.01
N ASN A 610 -60.01 29.66 20.29
CA ASN A 610 -60.57 30.82 19.60
C ASN A 610 -61.56 30.43 18.49
N ALA A 611 -61.25 29.41 17.70
CA ALA A 611 -62.15 28.87 16.68
C ALA A 611 -63.43 28.28 17.29
N GLU A 612 -63.36 27.63 18.45
CA GLU A 612 -64.54 27.14 19.18
C GLU A 612 -65.41 28.27 19.73
N VAL A 613 -64.82 29.37 20.22
CA VAL A 613 -65.57 30.56 20.63
C VAL A 613 -66.28 31.17 19.42
N ILE A 614 -65.59 31.35 18.29
CA ILE A 614 -66.20 31.83 17.04
C ILE A 614 -67.31 30.88 16.56
N ARG A 615 -67.10 29.55 16.62
CA ARG A 615 -68.11 28.56 16.25
C ARG A 615 -69.37 28.68 17.11
N LYS A 616 -69.22 28.88 18.43
CA LYS A 616 -70.33 29.07 19.36
C LYS A 616 -71.09 30.38 19.10
N ASP A 617 -70.38 31.46 18.79
CA ASP A 617 -71.02 32.73 18.45
C ASP A 617 -71.78 32.65 17.12
N VAL A 618 -71.18 32.06 16.08
CA VAL A 618 -71.86 31.81 14.79
C VAL A 618 -73.06 30.87 14.97
N GLN A 619 -72.96 29.84 15.82
CA GLN A 619 -74.09 28.97 16.13
C GLN A 619 -75.22 29.76 16.82
N TYR A 620 -74.91 30.60 17.80
CA TYR A 620 -75.88 31.45 18.48
C TYR A 620 -76.55 32.45 17.50
N GLN A 621 -75.77 33.05 16.59
CA GLN A 621 -76.29 33.89 15.52
C GLN A 621 -77.21 33.12 14.56
N LEU A 622 -76.87 31.87 14.19
CA LEU A 622 -77.71 31.00 13.36
C LEU A 622 -79.01 30.59 14.07
N GLU A 623 -78.97 30.29 15.38
CA GLU A 623 -80.17 29.99 16.18
C GLU A 623 -81.06 31.23 16.33
N PHE A 624 -80.47 32.41 16.52
CA PHE A 624 -81.21 33.69 16.53
C PHE A 624 -81.84 34.02 15.18
N VAL A 625 -81.11 33.85 14.07
CA VAL A 625 -81.64 34.04 12.72
C VAL A 625 -82.71 32.99 12.40
N GLY A 626 -82.50 31.74 12.81
CA GLY A 626 -83.47 30.65 12.66
C GLY A 626 -84.79 30.94 13.37
N THR A 627 -84.73 31.37 14.64
CA THR A 627 -85.94 31.77 15.39
C THR A 627 -86.62 33.01 14.82
N GLN A 628 -85.88 33.99 14.28
CA GLN A 628 -86.48 35.10 13.52
C GLN A 628 -87.19 34.62 12.25
N TRP A 629 -86.59 33.72 11.49
CA TRP A 629 -87.22 33.14 10.29
C TRP A 629 -88.43 32.29 10.65
N GLU A 630 -88.39 31.53 11.75
CA GLU A 630 -89.53 30.76 12.22
C GLU A 630 -90.69 31.68 12.63
N CYS A 631 -90.42 32.78 13.33
CA CYS A 631 -91.43 33.79 13.64
C CYS A 631 -92.02 34.42 12.36
N LYS A 632 -91.18 34.80 11.39
CA LYS A 632 -91.63 35.32 10.09
C LYS A 632 -92.45 34.29 9.31
N LEU A 633 -92.07 33.02 9.34
CA LEU A 633 -92.76 31.93 8.66
C LEU A 633 -94.13 31.66 9.31
N ARG A 634 -94.22 31.65 10.64
CA ARG A 634 -95.51 31.56 11.38
C ARG A 634 -96.42 32.74 11.04
N LEU A 635 -95.89 33.96 10.97
CA LEU A 635 -96.66 35.15 10.56
C LEU A 635 -97.12 35.05 9.10
N PHE A 636 -96.25 34.63 8.19
CA PHE A 636 -96.58 34.45 6.77
C PHE A 636 -97.61 33.34 6.56
N VAL A 637 -97.49 32.19 7.22
CA VAL A 637 -98.49 31.11 7.18
C VAL A 637 -99.83 31.61 7.71
N LYS A 638 -99.85 32.33 8.84
CA LYS A 638 -101.07 32.95 9.36
C LYS A 638 -101.69 33.95 8.37
N GLU A 639 -100.88 34.75 7.70
CA GLU A 639 -101.33 35.67 6.66
C GLU A 639 -101.90 34.93 5.44
N GLN A 640 -101.29 33.84 5.01
CA GLN A 640 -101.82 32.99 3.93
C GLN A 640 -103.12 32.28 4.34
N ASP A 641 -103.25 31.84 5.60
CA ASP A 641 -104.49 31.27 6.12
C ASP A 641 -105.62 32.32 6.19
N GLU A 642 -105.30 33.57 6.57
CA GLU A 642 -106.27 34.68 6.54
C GLU A 642 -106.65 35.06 5.10
N ARG A 643 -105.69 35.12 4.16
CA ARG A 643 -105.97 35.28 2.72
C ARG A 643 -106.77 34.11 2.15
N ALA A 644 -106.52 32.88 2.58
CA ALA A 644 -107.25 31.69 2.16
C ALA A 644 -108.70 31.71 2.68
N LYS A 645 -108.94 32.18 3.91
CA LYS A 645 -110.29 32.44 4.44
C LYS A 645 -111.00 33.53 3.66
N GLN A 646 -110.36 34.67 3.42
CA GLN A 646 -110.93 35.75 2.58
C GLN A 646 -111.24 35.26 1.15
N SER A 647 -110.36 34.43 0.57
CA SER A 647 -110.58 33.79 -0.73
C SER A 647 -111.74 32.79 -0.68
N GLN A 648 -111.89 31.98 0.38
CA GLN A 648 -113.05 31.11 0.57
C GLN A 648 -114.36 31.89 0.74
N GLU A 649 -114.37 33.01 1.47
CA GLU A 649 -115.51 33.92 1.57
C GLU A 649 -115.85 34.55 0.21
N GLN A 650 -114.83 34.97 -0.56
CA GLN A 650 -115.01 35.42 -1.93
C GLN A 650 -115.54 34.31 -2.83
N ILE A 651 -115.08 33.07 -2.72
CA ILE A 651 -115.58 31.91 -3.47
C ILE A 651 -117.02 31.57 -3.07
N LEU A 652 -117.40 31.68 -1.79
CA LEU A 652 -118.79 31.53 -1.34
C LEU A 652 -119.68 32.65 -1.90
N ARG A 653 -119.20 33.89 -1.90
CA ARG A 653 -119.88 35.04 -2.51
C ARG A 653 -120.01 34.89 -4.03
N ILE A 654 -118.98 34.39 -4.71
CA ILE A 654 -119.00 34.05 -6.14
C ILE A 654 -119.96 32.89 -6.40
N LYS A 655 -120.03 31.86 -5.55
CA LYS A 655 -121.01 30.76 -5.67
C LYS A 655 -122.45 31.25 -5.49
N ALA A 656 -122.71 32.16 -4.57
CA ALA A 656 -124.02 32.81 -4.42
C ALA A 656 -124.36 33.62 -5.69
N LEU A 657 -123.44 34.49 -6.14
CA LEU A 657 -123.61 35.27 -7.37
C LEU A 657 -123.75 34.38 -8.62
N MET A 658 -123.10 33.21 -8.70
CA MET A 658 -123.30 32.24 -9.78
C MET A 658 -124.66 31.54 -9.67
N GLY A 659 -125.21 31.35 -8.47
CA GLY A 659 -126.59 30.90 -8.28
C GLY A 659 -127.58 31.92 -8.85
N ASP A 660 -127.42 33.19 -8.49
CA ASP A 660 -128.21 34.31 -9.02
C ASP A 660 -128.03 34.47 -10.53
N LEU A 661 -126.79 34.30 -11.04
CA LEU A 661 -126.48 34.34 -12.47
C LEU A 661 -127.12 33.16 -13.22
N LYS A 662 -127.24 31.99 -12.59
CA LYS A 662 -127.90 30.82 -13.19
C LYS A 662 -129.43 30.98 -13.24
N GLN A 663 -130.03 31.62 -12.23
CA GLN A 663 -131.45 32.04 -12.30
C GLN A 663 -131.65 33.14 -13.36
N LYS A 664 -130.77 34.14 -13.42
CA LYS A 664 -130.81 35.17 -14.47
C LYS A 664 -130.61 34.58 -15.86
N SER A 665 -129.69 33.63 -16.06
CA SER A 665 -129.46 32.92 -17.32
C SER A 665 -130.69 32.12 -17.79
N LEU A 666 -131.45 31.53 -16.87
CA LEU A 666 -132.74 30.88 -17.20
C LEU A 666 -133.80 31.88 -17.68
N LEU A 667 -133.85 33.08 -17.08
CA LEU A 667 -134.67 34.20 -17.56
C LEU A 667 -134.14 34.76 -18.89
N GLU A 668 -132.84 34.89 -19.03
CA GLU A 668 -132.15 35.49 -20.18
C GLU A 668 -132.20 34.60 -21.41
N THR A 669 -132.21 33.27 -21.26
CA THR A 669 -132.53 32.31 -22.34
C THR A 669 -133.99 32.50 -22.80
N LYS A 670 -134.91 32.77 -21.87
CA LYS A 670 -136.33 33.06 -22.17
C LYS A 670 -136.50 34.38 -22.93
N TYR A 671 -135.69 35.39 -22.61
CA TYR A 671 -135.63 36.66 -23.35
C TYR A 671 -134.82 36.57 -24.65
N HIS A 672 -133.81 35.70 -24.77
CA HIS A 672 -133.06 35.49 -26.02
C HIS A 672 -133.94 34.87 -27.10
N SER A 673 -134.81 33.91 -26.76
CA SER A 673 -135.85 33.40 -27.66
C SER A 673 -136.80 34.50 -28.18
N GLN A 674 -137.06 35.54 -27.38
CA GLN A 674 -137.81 36.73 -27.81
C GLN A 674 -136.98 37.72 -28.64
N ARG A 675 -135.70 37.90 -28.29
CA ARG A 675 -134.77 38.84 -28.93
C ARG A 675 -134.29 38.36 -30.30
N GLU A 676 -134.09 37.06 -30.50
CA GLU A 676 -133.66 36.47 -31.77
C GLU A 676 -134.69 36.67 -32.89
N ASN A 677 -135.99 36.78 -32.53
CA ASN A 677 -137.06 37.15 -33.46
C ASN A 677 -137.09 38.65 -33.82
N LEU A 678 -136.50 39.53 -33.00
CA LEU A 678 -136.36 40.98 -33.29
C LEU A 678 -135.03 41.34 -33.98
N MET A 679 -133.95 40.60 -33.72
CA MET A 679 -132.61 40.89 -34.25
C MET A 679 -132.42 40.57 -35.75
N LYS A 680 -133.44 40.03 -36.44
CA LYS A 680 -133.45 39.92 -37.91
C LYS A 680 -133.82 41.22 -38.63
N GLN A 681 -134.05 42.32 -37.92
CA GLN A 681 -134.67 43.52 -38.50
C GLN A 681 -133.89 44.85 -38.36
N GLN A 682 -132.67 44.86 -37.80
CA GLN A 682 -131.84 46.08 -37.74
C GLN A 682 -130.37 45.85 -38.10
N HIS A 683 -129.94 46.61 -39.11
CA HIS A 683 -128.61 47.04 -39.57
C HIS A 683 -127.39 46.76 -38.66
N GLU A 684 -126.21 46.42 -39.20
CA GLU A 684 -125.33 47.26 -40.03
C GLU A 684 -124.84 48.57 -39.36
N ASN A 685 -123.51 48.64 -39.22
CA ASN A 685 -122.65 49.83 -39.18
C ASN A 685 -122.42 50.66 -37.89
N VAL A 686 -121.11 50.94 -37.73
CA VAL A 686 -120.44 52.14 -37.15
C VAL A 686 -120.27 52.23 -35.62
N GLU A 687 -119.11 52.65 -35.07
CA GLU A 687 -117.69 52.54 -35.50
C GLU A 687 -116.74 53.05 -34.37
N ARG A 688 -115.44 52.76 -34.51
CA ARG A 688 -114.28 53.57 -34.06
C ARG A 688 -113.98 53.88 -32.59
N GLY A 689 -114.85 53.65 -31.62
CA GLY A 689 -114.49 53.86 -30.19
C GLY A 689 -113.44 52.88 -29.68
N ASP A 690 -113.75 51.59 -29.82
CA ASP A 690 -113.09 50.52 -29.05
C ASP A 690 -111.66 50.20 -29.52
N LEU A 691 -111.35 50.45 -30.79
CA LEU A 691 -110.07 50.07 -31.39
C LEU A 691 -108.87 50.83 -30.79
N ILE A 692 -109.07 52.10 -30.39
CA ILE A 692 -108.02 52.92 -29.78
C ILE A 692 -107.72 52.45 -28.35
N GLU A 693 -108.72 51.97 -27.62
CA GLU A 693 -108.56 51.46 -26.25
C GLU A 693 -107.85 50.10 -26.24
N ILE A 694 -108.12 49.24 -27.23
CA ILE A 694 -107.40 47.97 -27.45
C ILE A 694 -105.90 48.23 -27.67
N TYR A 695 -105.51 49.08 -28.64
CA TYR A 695 -104.10 49.39 -28.88
C TYR A 695 -103.39 50.03 -27.67
N ARG A 696 -104.11 50.82 -26.86
CA ARG A 696 -103.57 51.40 -25.62
C ARG A 696 -103.31 50.37 -24.53
N LYS A 697 -104.06 49.27 -24.53
CA LYS A 697 -103.87 48.15 -23.61
C LYS A 697 -102.71 47.27 -24.07
N GLU A 698 -102.70 46.88 -25.34
CA GLU A 698 -101.59 46.12 -25.95
C GLU A 698 -100.25 46.83 -25.76
N SER A 699 -100.18 48.15 -25.96
CA SER A 699 -98.94 48.92 -25.73
C SER A 699 -98.43 48.85 -24.28
N LYS A 700 -99.31 48.73 -23.28
CA LYS A 700 -98.91 48.56 -21.87
C LYS A 700 -98.44 47.13 -21.60
N ASP A 701 -99.12 46.16 -22.18
CA ASP A 701 -98.77 44.74 -22.05
C ASP A 701 -97.37 44.50 -22.68
N TYR A 702 -97.03 45.18 -23.79
CA TYR A 702 -95.68 45.21 -24.34
C TYR A 702 -94.64 45.90 -23.43
N ASP A 703 -94.98 47.02 -22.78
CA ASP A 703 -94.08 47.69 -21.84
C ASP A 703 -93.79 46.85 -20.58
N GLU A 704 -94.75 46.07 -20.10
CA GLU A 704 -94.54 45.10 -19.01
C GLU A 704 -93.68 43.92 -19.47
N LEU A 705 -93.94 43.37 -20.66
CA LEU A 705 -93.11 42.31 -21.25
C LEU A 705 -91.65 42.76 -21.44
N ILE A 706 -91.41 44.00 -21.88
CA ILE A 706 -90.06 44.57 -22.01
C ILE A 706 -89.36 44.64 -20.64
N LYS A 707 -90.06 45.04 -19.58
CA LYS A 707 -89.49 45.09 -18.21
C LYS A 707 -89.14 43.70 -17.69
N ASP A 708 -89.99 42.70 -17.94
CA ASP A 708 -89.72 41.32 -17.54
C ASP A 708 -88.55 40.71 -18.31
N VAL A 709 -88.44 40.96 -19.62
CA VAL A 709 -87.27 40.56 -20.43
C VAL A 709 -86.00 41.27 -19.94
N GLN A 710 -86.06 42.56 -19.58
CA GLN A 710 -84.92 43.29 -18.99
C GLN A 710 -84.56 42.80 -17.57
N LYS A 711 -85.51 42.24 -16.82
CA LYS A 711 -85.25 41.60 -15.54
C LYS A 711 -84.56 40.24 -15.75
N GLN A 712 -85.12 39.38 -16.60
CA GLN A 712 -84.52 38.10 -16.97
C GLN A 712 -83.10 38.27 -17.53
N LYS A 713 -82.85 39.29 -18.36
CA LYS A 713 -81.51 39.62 -18.84
C LYS A 713 -80.53 39.90 -17.70
N ARG A 714 -80.91 40.73 -16.71
CA ARG A 714 -80.05 41.03 -15.55
C ARG A 714 -79.82 39.82 -14.66
N ASP A 715 -80.84 38.98 -14.48
CA ASP A 715 -80.73 37.75 -13.71
C ASP A 715 -79.73 36.79 -14.38
N ILE A 716 -79.81 36.62 -15.71
CA ILE A 716 -78.86 35.84 -16.53
C ILE A 716 -77.44 36.44 -16.48
N GLU A 717 -77.28 37.76 -16.61
CA GLU A 717 -75.98 38.44 -16.46
C GLU A 717 -75.37 38.19 -15.08
N SER A 718 -76.19 38.13 -14.02
CA SER A 718 -75.71 37.79 -12.66
C SER A 718 -75.26 36.33 -12.54
N GLU A 719 -75.95 35.39 -13.18
CA GLU A 719 -75.56 33.97 -13.23
C GLU A 719 -74.26 33.76 -14.02
N ILE A 720 -74.11 34.43 -15.17
CA ILE A 720 -72.88 34.41 -15.97
C ILE A 720 -71.69 34.89 -15.12
N ASN A 721 -71.85 35.99 -14.36
CA ASN A 721 -70.77 36.50 -13.50
C ASN A 721 -70.41 35.54 -12.36
N LYS A 722 -71.38 34.85 -11.75
CA LYS A 722 -71.11 33.78 -10.77
C LYS A 722 -70.32 32.64 -11.41
N ILE A 723 -70.75 32.16 -12.58
CA ILE A 723 -70.07 31.07 -13.31
C ILE A 723 -68.62 31.46 -13.65
N ASN A 724 -68.40 32.69 -14.12
CA ASN A 724 -67.05 33.19 -14.42
C ASN A 724 -66.16 33.22 -13.16
N SER A 725 -66.66 33.74 -12.03
CA SER A 725 -65.89 33.73 -10.77
C SER A 725 -65.52 32.32 -10.28
N ALA A 726 -66.44 31.35 -10.43
CA ALA A 726 -66.18 29.95 -10.07
C ALA A 726 -65.20 29.26 -11.04
N LEU A 727 -65.17 29.66 -12.32
CA LEU A 727 -64.20 29.20 -13.29
C LEU A 727 -62.80 29.77 -13.02
N GLU A 728 -62.69 31.06 -12.65
CA GLU A 728 -61.43 31.68 -12.23
C GLU A 728 -60.87 31.05 -10.95
N GLU A 729 -61.71 30.81 -9.94
CA GLU A 729 -61.29 30.12 -8.71
C GLU A 729 -60.78 28.70 -9.01
N ARG A 730 -61.45 27.98 -9.93
CA ARG A 730 -61.02 26.65 -10.39
C ARG A 730 -59.71 26.70 -11.19
N LEU A 731 -59.52 27.72 -12.02
CA LEU A 731 -58.28 27.95 -12.77
C LEU A 731 -57.10 28.19 -11.81
N ASN A 732 -57.30 29.02 -10.80
CA ASN A 732 -56.30 29.33 -9.78
C ASN A 732 -55.89 28.07 -8.99
N LYS A 733 -56.87 27.27 -8.54
CA LYS A 733 -56.61 25.96 -7.88
C LYS A 733 -55.85 24.98 -8.79
N MET A 734 -56.11 24.99 -10.10
CA MET A 734 -55.36 24.17 -11.06
C MET A 734 -53.91 24.66 -11.24
N ASN A 735 -53.70 25.98 -11.25
CA ASN A 735 -52.36 26.58 -11.31
C ASN A 735 -51.54 26.31 -10.02
N GLU A 736 -52.18 26.33 -8.85
CA GLU A 736 -51.56 25.92 -7.58
C GLU A 736 -51.11 24.45 -7.61
N GLN A 737 -51.94 23.56 -8.14
CA GLN A 737 -51.60 22.14 -8.32
C GLN A 737 -50.44 21.94 -9.32
N LEU A 738 -50.40 22.71 -10.41
CA LEU A 738 -49.27 22.73 -11.36
C LEU A 738 -47.97 23.21 -10.69
N ASN A 739 -48.02 24.28 -9.91
CA ASN A 739 -46.87 24.78 -9.17
C ASN A 739 -46.33 23.75 -8.17
N LEU A 740 -47.23 23.04 -7.44
CA LEU A 740 -46.85 21.97 -6.53
C LEU A 740 -46.19 20.79 -7.28
N LEU A 741 -46.70 20.43 -8.45
CA LEU A 741 -46.10 19.40 -9.33
C LEU A 741 -44.68 19.77 -9.74
N ASP A 742 -44.41 21.05 -10.03
CA ASP A 742 -43.08 21.54 -10.42
C ASP A 742 -42.12 21.72 -9.23
N VAL A 743 -42.61 21.80 -8.00
CA VAL A 743 -41.79 21.63 -6.78
C VAL A 743 -41.39 20.16 -6.63
N ILE A 744 -42.36 19.23 -6.68
CA ILE A 744 -42.11 17.78 -6.57
C ILE A 744 -41.15 17.29 -7.67
N ARG A 745 -41.25 17.82 -8.89
CA ARG A 745 -40.30 17.53 -9.98
C ARG A 745 -38.87 18.00 -9.69
N ARG A 746 -38.70 19.16 -9.04
CA ARG A 746 -37.39 19.67 -8.63
C ARG A 746 -36.79 18.80 -7.53
N GLU A 747 -37.55 18.53 -6.48
CA GLU A 747 -37.15 17.63 -5.39
C GLU A 747 -36.74 16.24 -5.93
N LYS A 748 -37.56 15.63 -6.80
CA LYS A 748 -37.23 14.36 -7.46
C LYS A 748 -35.90 14.41 -8.21
N ASN A 749 -35.61 15.49 -8.93
CA ASN A 749 -34.36 15.65 -9.67
C ASN A 749 -33.15 15.85 -8.74
N ASP A 750 -33.33 16.50 -7.59
CA ASP A 750 -32.25 16.67 -6.62
C ASP A 750 -31.98 15.38 -5.83
N TYR A 751 -33.01 14.60 -5.49
CA TYR A 751 -32.84 13.23 -4.99
C TYR A 751 -32.13 12.33 -6.02
N MET A 752 -32.44 12.47 -7.31
CA MET A 752 -31.80 11.70 -8.38
C MET A 752 -30.30 11.97 -8.48
N LYS A 753 -29.88 13.24 -8.43
CA LYS A 753 -28.46 13.64 -8.39
C LYS A 753 -27.74 13.12 -7.15
N GLU A 754 -28.41 13.09 -6.00
CA GLU A 754 -27.81 12.55 -4.77
C GLU A 754 -27.66 11.02 -4.84
N LEU A 755 -28.60 10.33 -5.48
CA LEU A 755 -28.54 8.90 -5.75
C LEU A 755 -27.40 8.57 -6.73
N GLU A 756 -27.17 9.41 -7.75
CA GLU A 756 -25.99 9.32 -8.63
C GLU A 756 -24.68 9.51 -7.84
N ARG A 757 -24.58 10.52 -6.96
CA ARG A 757 -23.39 10.73 -6.11
C ARG A 757 -23.11 9.54 -5.20
N LEU A 758 -24.14 9.00 -4.56
CA LEU A 758 -24.01 7.79 -3.74
C LEU A 758 -23.58 6.58 -4.58
N HIS A 759 -24.09 6.45 -5.82
CA HIS A 759 -23.66 5.40 -6.74
C HIS A 759 -22.16 5.53 -7.10
N TYR A 760 -21.66 6.74 -7.36
CA TYR A 760 -20.22 6.98 -7.53
C TYR A 760 -19.41 6.63 -6.27
N LYS A 761 -19.87 7.01 -5.07
CA LYS A 761 -19.20 6.68 -3.79
C LYS A 761 -19.14 5.16 -3.55
N VAL A 762 -20.23 4.43 -3.82
CA VAL A 762 -20.28 2.95 -3.75
C VAL A 762 -19.32 2.32 -4.76
N LYS A 763 -19.26 2.85 -5.99
CA LYS A 763 -18.37 2.35 -7.03
C LYS A 763 -16.89 2.55 -6.66
N ASP A 764 -16.54 3.69 -6.10
CA ASP A 764 -15.18 4.01 -5.64
C ASP A 764 -14.76 3.10 -4.47
N LEU A 765 -15.65 2.90 -3.49
CA LEU A 765 -15.45 1.93 -2.41
C LEU A 765 -15.26 0.50 -2.93
N ASN A 766 -15.98 0.09 -3.98
CA ASN A 766 -15.76 -1.21 -4.62
C ASN A 766 -14.36 -1.31 -5.26
N LYS A 767 -13.88 -0.26 -5.96
CA LYS A 767 -12.49 -0.22 -6.48
C LYS A 767 -11.46 -0.37 -5.35
N HIS A 768 -11.69 0.23 -4.18
CA HIS A 768 -10.84 0.02 -3.01
C HIS A 768 -10.92 -1.40 -2.46
N ILE A 769 -12.11 -2.00 -2.37
CA ILE A 769 -12.30 -3.39 -1.95
C ILE A 769 -11.53 -4.35 -2.87
N ASP A 770 -11.59 -4.15 -4.19
CA ASP A 770 -10.90 -5.02 -5.14
C ASP A 770 -9.37 -4.84 -5.09
N LYS A 771 -8.86 -3.61 -4.88
CA LYS A 771 -7.43 -3.38 -4.56
C LYS A 771 -7.00 -4.12 -3.28
N TYR A 772 -7.81 -4.11 -2.21
CA TYR A 772 -7.51 -4.85 -0.99
C TYR A 772 -7.58 -6.37 -1.17
N ARG A 773 -8.47 -6.88 -2.04
CA ARG A 773 -8.52 -8.32 -2.39
C ARG A 773 -7.27 -8.78 -3.14
N GLN A 774 -6.79 -7.97 -4.09
CA GLN A 774 -5.54 -8.25 -4.81
C GLN A 774 -4.34 -8.28 -3.86
N GLU A 775 -4.25 -7.33 -2.92
CA GLU A 775 -3.18 -7.31 -1.92
C GLU A 775 -3.26 -8.49 -0.94
N ILE A 776 -4.46 -8.90 -0.52
CA ILE A 776 -4.65 -10.11 0.29
C ILE A 776 -4.17 -11.36 -0.47
N ALA A 777 -4.56 -11.53 -1.74
CA ALA A 777 -4.14 -12.67 -2.55
C ALA A 777 -2.60 -12.73 -2.73
N ARG A 778 -1.95 -11.57 -2.94
CA ARG A 778 -0.49 -11.46 -3.01
C ARG A 778 0.20 -11.85 -1.69
N LEU A 779 -0.37 -11.44 -0.56
CA LEU A 779 0.14 -11.79 0.77
C LEU A 779 -0.11 -13.27 1.12
N GLU A 780 -1.18 -13.88 0.61
CA GLU A 780 -1.44 -15.32 0.72
C GLU A 780 -0.41 -16.13 -0.07
N GLU A 781 -0.09 -15.72 -1.31
CA GLU A 781 0.98 -16.32 -2.12
C GLU A 781 2.36 -16.19 -1.44
N GLU A 782 2.70 -15.00 -0.91
CA GLU A 782 3.94 -14.80 -0.14
C GLU A 782 3.98 -15.69 1.11
N ARG A 783 2.85 -15.87 1.80
CA ARG A 783 2.73 -16.76 2.97
C ARG A 783 2.95 -18.23 2.61
N ASP A 784 2.47 -18.67 1.45
CA ASP A 784 2.64 -20.06 0.98
C ASP A 784 4.11 -20.32 0.55
N ILE A 785 4.75 -19.39 -0.16
CA ILE A 785 6.19 -19.47 -0.50
C ILE A 785 7.05 -19.52 0.77
N LEU A 786 6.75 -18.67 1.76
CA LEU A 786 7.46 -18.69 3.05
C LEU A 786 7.17 -19.99 3.83
N SER A 787 5.97 -20.55 3.74
CA SER A 787 5.60 -21.83 4.36
C SER A 787 6.36 -23.01 3.73
N GLU A 788 6.50 -23.03 2.41
CA GLU A 788 7.33 -24.02 1.69
C GLU A 788 8.80 -23.89 2.13
N ARG A 789 9.32 -22.65 2.20
CA ARG A 789 10.69 -22.40 2.64
C ARG A 789 10.97 -22.80 4.09
N VAL A 790 9.98 -22.68 4.98
CA VAL A 790 10.08 -23.20 6.37
C VAL A 790 10.15 -24.72 6.35
N SER A 791 9.28 -25.39 5.58
CA SER A 791 9.29 -26.86 5.42
C SER A 791 10.64 -27.38 4.89
N GLU A 792 11.25 -26.71 3.90
CA GLU A 792 12.61 -27.03 3.42
C GLU A 792 13.67 -26.92 4.53
N LEU A 793 13.59 -25.87 5.36
CA LEU A 793 14.52 -25.65 6.46
C LEU A 793 14.34 -26.68 7.58
N GLU A 794 13.10 -27.04 7.91
CA GLU A 794 12.79 -28.12 8.86
C GLU A 794 13.34 -29.47 8.38
N ALA A 795 13.17 -29.79 7.10
CA ALA A 795 13.74 -31.00 6.49
C ALA A 795 15.28 -31.00 6.45
N LEU A 796 15.91 -29.82 6.34
CA LEU A 796 17.37 -29.67 6.46
C LEU A 796 17.84 -29.83 7.91
N VAL A 797 17.12 -29.28 8.88
CA VAL A 797 17.42 -29.45 10.31
C VAL A 797 17.31 -30.92 10.71
N GLY A 798 16.24 -31.61 10.31
CA GLY A 798 16.08 -33.04 10.60
C GLY A 798 17.25 -33.90 10.10
N LYS A 799 17.77 -33.64 8.89
CA LYS A 799 18.99 -34.30 8.38
C LYS A 799 20.24 -33.98 9.19
N ARG A 800 20.37 -32.76 9.73
CA ARG A 800 21.48 -32.40 10.63
C ARG A 800 21.37 -33.09 11.98
N ASP A 801 20.16 -33.25 12.50
CA ASP A 801 19.93 -34.00 13.74
C ASP A 801 20.25 -35.50 13.56
N GLU A 802 19.94 -36.08 12.38
CA GLU A 802 20.38 -37.43 11.99
C GLU A 802 21.93 -37.54 11.92
N GLU A 803 22.60 -36.61 11.22
CA GLU A 803 24.08 -36.54 11.17
C GLU A 803 24.71 -36.41 12.57
N ILE A 804 24.11 -35.60 13.46
CA ILE A 804 24.55 -35.43 14.84
C ILE A 804 24.40 -36.74 15.62
N GLN A 805 23.25 -37.43 15.52
CA GLN A 805 23.05 -38.72 16.18
C GLN A 805 24.04 -39.79 15.67
N GLU A 806 24.38 -39.80 14.38
CA GLU A 806 25.43 -40.70 13.87
C GLU A 806 26.80 -40.38 14.48
N MET A 807 27.18 -39.10 14.58
CA MET A 807 28.43 -38.69 15.22
C MET A 807 28.45 -38.97 16.72
N GLU A 808 27.35 -38.78 17.46
CA GLU A 808 27.23 -39.12 18.87
C GLU A 808 27.37 -40.63 19.11
N ASN A 809 26.74 -41.45 18.27
CA ASN A 809 26.90 -42.91 18.31
C ASN A 809 28.36 -43.33 18.04
N LEU A 810 29.03 -42.66 17.11
CA LEU A 810 30.43 -42.93 16.78
C LEU A 810 31.38 -42.47 17.91
N LEU A 811 31.11 -41.32 18.55
CA LEU A 811 31.81 -40.87 19.75
C LEU A 811 31.64 -41.86 20.90
N ALA A 812 30.42 -42.28 21.21
CA ALA A 812 30.14 -43.29 22.24
C ALA A 812 30.83 -44.64 21.95
N GLN A 813 30.99 -45.02 20.67
CA GLN A 813 31.79 -46.18 20.27
C GLN A 813 33.30 -45.95 20.52
N LYS A 814 33.84 -44.77 20.20
CA LYS A 814 35.23 -44.41 20.45
C LYS A 814 35.54 -44.33 21.94
N GLU A 815 34.66 -43.78 22.76
CA GLU A 815 34.79 -43.74 24.23
C GLU A 815 34.85 -45.15 24.83
N ARG A 816 34.04 -46.11 24.34
CA ARG A 816 34.15 -47.52 24.75
C ARG A 816 35.50 -48.14 24.40
N ILE A 817 36.07 -47.80 23.24
CA ILE A 817 37.42 -48.26 22.83
C ILE A 817 38.49 -47.61 23.71
N ILE A 818 38.39 -46.31 24.00
CA ILE A 818 39.29 -45.60 24.92
C ILE A 818 39.23 -46.24 26.30
N ALA A 819 38.04 -46.48 26.86
CA ALA A 819 37.88 -47.14 28.16
C ALA A 819 38.47 -48.57 28.19
N GLN A 820 38.39 -49.32 27.09
CA GLN A 820 39.05 -50.62 26.96
C GLN A 820 40.58 -50.49 26.92
N LEU A 821 41.12 -49.54 26.17
CA LEU A 821 42.56 -49.27 26.07
C LEU A 821 43.13 -48.73 27.39
N GLU A 822 42.40 -47.86 28.10
CA GLU A 822 42.73 -47.38 29.43
C GLU A 822 42.71 -48.51 30.47
N ALA A 823 41.73 -49.42 30.41
CA ALA A 823 41.70 -50.59 31.26
C ALA A 823 42.89 -51.53 30.99
N GLN A 824 43.29 -51.71 29.72
CA GLN A 824 44.50 -52.45 29.35
C GLN A 824 45.77 -51.75 29.86
N LEU A 825 45.92 -50.44 29.61
CA LEU A 825 47.04 -49.64 30.12
C LEU A 825 47.13 -49.68 31.65
N LYS A 826 46.00 -49.62 32.35
CA LYS A 826 45.92 -49.70 33.82
C LYS A 826 46.25 -51.10 34.36
N ALA A 827 45.99 -52.15 33.59
CA ALA A 827 46.44 -53.50 33.90
C ALA A 827 47.96 -53.68 33.66
N LEU A 828 48.50 -53.10 32.58
CA LEU A 828 49.94 -53.09 32.29
C LEU A 828 50.76 -52.21 33.26
N ASN A 829 50.23 -51.08 33.70
CA ASN A 829 50.88 -50.17 34.67
C ASN A 829 50.67 -50.54 36.14
N GLN A 830 50.44 -51.82 36.47
CA GLN A 830 50.51 -52.31 37.86
C GLN A 830 51.95 -52.48 38.39
N GLN A 831 52.87 -51.61 37.97
CA GLN A 831 54.03 -51.27 38.79
C GLN A 831 53.79 -49.90 39.43
N PRO A 832 54.03 -49.74 40.74
CA PRO A 832 53.81 -48.47 41.42
C PRO A 832 54.81 -47.43 40.89
N VAL A 833 54.35 -46.59 39.96
CA VAL A 833 55.10 -45.40 39.51
C VAL A 833 55.17 -44.43 40.69
N VAL A 834 56.24 -44.58 41.47
CA VAL A 834 56.60 -43.64 42.54
C VAL A 834 56.69 -42.26 41.90
N GLN A 835 55.76 -41.38 42.26
CA GLN A 835 55.78 -40.00 41.78
C GLN A 835 57.14 -39.40 42.15
N LYS A 836 57.95 -39.08 41.13
CA LYS A 836 59.24 -38.43 41.34
C LYS A 836 58.98 -37.13 42.11
N PRO A 837 59.56 -36.93 43.30
CA PRO A 837 59.39 -35.68 44.02
C PRO A 837 59.89 -34.54 43.14
N VAL A 838 59.03 -33.54 42.94
CA VAL A 838 59.20 -32.44 41.96
C VAL A 838 60.47 -31.60 42.20
N PHE A 839 61.13 -31.77 43.36
CA PHE A 839 62.35 -31.08 43.71
C PHE A 839 63.29 -31.97 44.56
N THR A 840 64.31 -32.56 43.92
CA THR A 840 65.40 -33.28 44.62
C THR A 840 66.55 -32.34 44.96
N LEU A 841 66.66 -32.00 46.25
CA LEU A 841 67.66 -31.09 46.79
C LEU A 841 69.06 -31.72 46.92
N PRO A 842 70.12 -31.07 46.43
CA PRO A 842 71.49 -31.33 46.88
C PRO A 842 71.62 -30.89 48.35
N LYS A 843 71.85 -31.83 49.26
CA LYS A 843 72.07 -31.53 50.69
C LYS A 843 73.38 -30.75 50.86
N GLY A 844 73.38 -29.66 51.63
CA GLY A 844 74.60 -28.90 51.96
C GLY A 844 74.55 -27.38 51.83
N ASP A 845 73.48 -26.79 51.28
CA ASP A 845 73.26 -25.33 51.29
C ASP A 845 72.02 -25.01 52.14
N LEU A 846 72.23 -24.31 53.28
CA LEU A 846 71.15 -23.93 54.20
C LEU A 846 70.04 -23.15 53.50
N LEU A 847 70.39 -22.38 52.45
CA LEU A 847 69.41 -21.61 51.69
C LEU A 847 68.53 -22.50 50.81
N ASP A 848 69.11 -23.57 50.23
CA ASP A 848 68.36 -24.58 49.48
C ASP A 848 67.42 -25.34 50.42
N GLU A 849 67.90 -25.73 51.59
CA GLU A 849 67.12 -26.48 52.59
C GLU A 849 65.92 -25.67 53.08
N MET A 850 66.12 -24.39 53.43
CA MET A 850 65.01 -23.48 53.78
C MET A 850 64.04 -23.29 52.61
N LEU A 851 64.54 -23.03 51.39
CA LEU A 851 63.68 -22.83 50.22
C LEU A 851 62.85 -24.09 49.93
N GLY A 852 63.48 -25.26 50.01
CA GLY A 852 62.84 -26.57 49.88
C GLY A 852 61.73 -26.80 50.89
N GLN A 853 61.96 -26.47 52.17
CA GLN A 853 60.93 -26.56 53.22
C GLN A 853 59.73 -25.66 52.91
N TYR A 854 59.97 -24.39 52.54
CA TYR A 854 58.90 -23.46 52.21
C TYR A 854 58.07 -23.88 50.98
N ILE A 855 58.71 -24.45 49.95
CA ILE A 855 58.01 -24.98 48.76
C ILE A 855 57.06 -26.12 49.15
N HIS A 856 57.55 -27.08 49.94
CA HIS A 856 56.74 -28.22 50.40
C HIS A 856 55.63 -27.79 51.36
N GLN A 857 55.91 -26.88 52.30
CA GLN A 857 54.93 -26.39 53.27
C GLN A 857 53.81 -25.56 52.60
N ALA A 858 54.14 -24.79 51.56
CA ALA A 858 53.18 -23.99 50.82
C ALA A 858 52.46 -24.74 49.68
N ASN A 859 52.80 -26.03 49.44
CA ASN A 859 52.31 -26.82 48.29
C ASN A 859 52.41 -26.06 46.95
N CYS A 860 53.52 -25.35 46.73
CA CYS A 860 53.67 -24.48 45.56
C CYS A 860 53.73 -25.29 44.25
N PRO A 861 52.79 -25.14 43.30
CA PRO A 861 52.77 -25.92 42.06
C PRO A 861 53.79 -25.44 41.02
N VAL A 862 54.40 -24.27 41.23
CA VAL A 862 55.35 -23.68 40.27
C VAL A 862 56.73 -24.32 40.42
N PRO A 863 57.33 -24.85 39.33
CA PRO A 863 58.65 -25.50 39.39
C PRO A 863 59.77 -24.48 39.66
N ILE A 864 60.75 -24.90 40.47
CA ILE A 864 61.87 -24.07 40.90
C ILE A 864 63.20 -24.74 40.55
N LYS A 865 64.11 -23.99 39.92
CA LYS A 865 65.44 -24.46 39.48
C LYS A 865 66.54 -23.57 40.04
N LYS A 866 67.55 -24.13 40.70
CA LYS A 866 68.72 -23.38 41.18
C LYS A 866 69.61 -22.95 40.02
N LEU A 867 69.98 -21.67 39.99
CA LEU A 867 70.99 -21.11 39.05
C LEU A 867 72.36 -20.91 39.72
N GLY A 868 72.43 -20.98 41.05
CA GLY A 868 73.65 -20.80 41.84
C GLY A 868 73.76 -19.42 42.50
N ASN A 869 74.64 -19.30 43.50
CA ASN A 869 74.92 -18.05 44.23
C ASN A 869 73.66 -17.32 44.77
N GLY A 870 72.67 -18.06 45.25
CA GLY A 870 71.38 -17.52 45.72
C GLY A 870 70.38 -17.14 44.62
N TYR A 871 70.68 -17.36 43.34
CA TYR A 871 69.72 -17.20 42.26
C TYR A 871 68.96 -18.49 41.95
N TYR A 872 67.67 -18.34 41.70
CA TYR A 872 66.75 -19.41 41.29
C TYR A 872 65.90 -18.93 40.11
N ILE A 873 65.33 -19.85 39.36
CA ILE A 873 64.16 -19.61 38.51
C ILE A 873 62.94 -20.15 39.25
N PHE A 874 61.89 -19.34 39.31
CA PHE A 874 60.56 -19.66 39.83
C PHE A 874 59.58 -19.50 38.67
N GLY A 875 59.12 -20.60 38.09
CA GLY A 875 58.33 -20.60 36.86
C GLY A 875 59.12 -20.01 35.69
N THR A 876 58.71 -18.84 35.21
CA THR A 876 59.42 -18.10 34.13
C THR A 876 60.41 -17.07 34.67
N ARG A 877 60.37 -16.78 35.98
CA ARG A 877 61.01 -15.61 36.57
C ARG A 877 62.30 -15.94 37.31
N LYS A 878 63.39 -15.28 36.95
CA LYS A 878 64.64 -15.29 37.73
C LYS A 878 64.46 -14.48 39.02
N ILE A 879 64.72 -15.13 40.16
CA ILE A 879 64.65 -14.55 41.51
C ILE A 879 66.01 -14.64 42.21
N TYR A 880 66.23 -13.79 43.21
CA TYR A 880 67.39 -13.86 44.11
C TYR A 880 66.90 -14.02 45.54
N ALA A 881 67.32 -15.10 46.19
CA ALA A 881 67.01 -15.44 47.57
C ALA A 881 68.23 -15.20 48.46
N LYS A 882 67.99 -14.75 49.69
CA LYS A 882 69.01 -14.65 50.75
C LYS A 882 68.36 -14.92 52.11
N ILE A 883 69.13 -15.49 53.04
CA ILE A 883 68.73 -15.55 54.45
C ILE A 883 69.10 -14.20 55.10
N LEU A 884 68.13 -13.50 55.67
CA LEU A 884 68.33 -12.31 56.49
C LEU A 884 67.64 -12.53 57.84
N ASN A 885 68.37 -12.34 58.94
CA ASN A 885 67.88 -12.51 60.32
C ASN A 885 67.18 -13.86 60.55
N GLY A 886 67.73 -14.94 59.98
CA GLY A 886 67.16 -16.30 60.08
C GLY A 886 65.90 -16.55 59.24
N LYS A 887 65.41 -15.56 58.46
CA LYS A 887 64.27 -15.72 57.56
C LYS A 887 64.73 -15.73 56.09
N LEU A 888 64.11 -16.59 55.29
CA LEU A 888 64.34 -16.62 53.85
C LEU A 888 63.57 -15.50 53.16
N VAL A 889 64.29 -14.64 52.43
CA VAL A 889 63.71 -13.49 51.72
C VAL A 889 64.12 -13.45 50.26
N ILE A 890 63.19 -13.03 49.40
CA ILE A 890 63.36 -12.86 47.97
C ILE A 890 63.50 -11.37 47.64
N ARG A 891 64.48 -11.02 46.80
CA ARG A 891 64.65 -9.65 46.30
C ARG A 891 63.55 -9.34 45.27
N VAL A 892 62.74 -8.34 45.57
CA VAL A 892 61.74 -7.75 44.66
C VAL A 892 62.11 -6.30 44.34
N GLY A 893 61.42 -5.67 43.38
CA GLY A 893 61.86 -4.44 42.70
C GLY A 893 62.15 -3.19 43.55
N GLY A 894 61.84 -3.20 44.84
CA GLY A 894 62.18 -2.13 45.80
C GLY A 894 62.77 -2.60 47.14
N GLY A 895 62.95 -3.91 47.36
CA GLY A 895 63.27 -4.42 48.70
C GLY A 895 63.42 -5.93 48.76
N TYR A 896 63.34 -6.48 49.97
CA TYR A 896 63.30 -7.92 50.23
C TYR A 896 61.92 -8.27 50.80
N MET A 897 61.32 -9.35 50.31
CA MET A 897 59.99 -9.85 50.70
C MET A 897 60.12 -11.27 51.25
N VAL A 898 59.28 -11.67 52.21
CA VAL A 898 59.36 -13.02 52.79
C VAL A 898 58.91 -14.05 51.76
N ILE A 899 59.53 -15.23 51.75
CA ILE A 899 59.23 -16.29 50.77
C ILE A 899 57.76 -16.74 50.76
N GLU A 900 57.10 -16.79 51.92
CA GLU A 900 55.67 -17.12 52.05
C GLU A 900 54.80 -16.14 51.23
N GLU A 901 54.96 -14.84 51.49
CA GLU A 901 54.29 -13.75 50.78
C GLU A 901 54.65 -13.73 49.28
N PHE A 902 55.89 -14.08 48.93
CA PHE A 902 56.34 -14.20 47.55
C PHE A 902 55.62 -15.32 46.79
N ILE A 903 55.49 -16.50 47.40
CA ILE A 903 54.77 -17.63 46.80
C ILE A 903 53.29 -17.26 46.62
N SER A 904 52.61 -16.77 47.65
CA SER A 904 51.19 -16.38 47.55
C SER A 904 50.94 -15.30 46.50
N THR A 905 51.85 -14.34 46.30
CA THR A 905 51.67 -13.24 45.34
C THR A 905 51.98 -13.63 43.89
N TYR A 906 52.98 -14.50 43.67
CA TYR A 906 53.52 -14.76 42.34
C TYR A 906 53.30 -16.18 41.80
N ALA A 907 52.91 -17.16 42.62
CA ALA A 907 52.70 -18.53 42.14
C ALA A 907 51.65 -18.59 41.01
N GLU A 908 50.45 -18.05 41.22
CA GLU A 908 49.38 -18.04 40.21
C GLU A 908 49.77 -17.29 38.93
N GLN A 909 50.50 -16.17 39.08
CA GLN A 909 50.94 -15.35 37.94
C GLN A 909 51.98 -16.08 37.07
N GLU A 910 52.88 -16.84 37.70
CA GLU A 910 53.91 -17.60 36.98
C GLU A 910 53.35 -18.91 36.41
N LEU A 911 52.40 -19.56 37.10
CA LEU A 911 51.65 -20.71 36.58
C LEU A 911 50.88 -20.33 35.31
N LYS A 912 50.15 -19.22 35.34
CA LYS A 912 49.41 -18.71 34.17
C LYS A 912 50.35 -18.39 33.01
N LYS A 913 51.52 -17.79 33.26
CA LYS A 913 52.52 -17.54 32.21
C LYS A 913 53.09 -18.82 31.62
N MET A 914 53.30 -19.86 32.43
CA MET A 914 53.77 -21.16 31.93
C MET A 914 52.72 -21.81 31.02
N ASN A 915 51.45 -21.86 31.43
CA ASN A 915 50.38 -22.40 30.60
C ASN A 915 50.26 -21.62 29.27
N ASN A 916 50.27 -20.29 29.33
CA ASN A 916 50.25 -19.42 28.13
C ASN A 916 51.51 -19.51 27.25
N LEU A 917 52.62 -20.08 27.75
CA LEU A 917 53.81 -20.38 26.95
C LEU A 917 53.72 -21.78 26.35
N GLN A 918 53.22 -22.77 27.09
CA GLN A 918 52.95 -24.10 26.54
C GLN A 918 51.89 -24.06 25.44
N GLU A 919 50.75 -23.37 25.63
CA GLU A 919 49.75 -23.18 24.57
C GLU A 919 50.36 -22.55 23.30
N LYS A 920 51.40 -21.72 23.43
CA LYS A 920 52.10 -21.12 22.29
C LYS A 920 53.18 -21.99 21.66
N GLU A 921 53.89 -22.78 22.47
CA GLU A 921 54.83 -23.78 21.96
C GLU A 921 54.07 -24.93 21.26
N ASP A 922 52.84 -25.24 21.70
CA ASP A 922 51.93 -26.18 21.04
C ASP A 922 51.29 -25.58 19.76
N GLU A 923 51.05 -24.26 19.69
CA GLU A 923 50.59 -23.56 18.46
C GLU A 923 51.69 -23.33 17.40
N GLU A 924 52.98 -23.28 17.79
CA GLU A 924 54.12 -23.13 16.86
C GLU A 924 54.92 -24.45 16.64
N GLY A 925 54.52 -25.55 17.29
CA GLY A 925 55.31 -26.79 17.39
C GLY A 925 55.24 -27.80 16.24
N ASP A 926 54.41 -27.58 15.22
CA ASP A 926 54.14 -28.56 14.15
C ASP A 926 54.96 -28.28 12.85
N VAL A 927 56.17 -27.73 13.00
CA VAL A 927 57.08 -27.41 11.88
C VAL A 927 58.55 -27.79 12.19
N ASP A 928 59.02 -28.82 11.47
CA ASP A 928 60.41 -29.22 11.18
C ASP A 928 61.29 -29.93 12.23
N SER A 929 61.46 -31.24 12.00
CA SER A 929 62.80 -31.85 11.86
C SER A 929 63.04 -32.06 10.35
N LEU A 930 64.17 -31.73 9.71
CA LEU A 930 65.57 -31.95 10.09
C LEU A 930 66.53 -31.02 9.29
N ASP A 931 67.66 -30.63 9.93
CA ASP A 931 69.00 -30.39 9.32
C ASP A 931 69.20 -29.21 8.31
N LEU A 932 70.33 -28.47 8.22
CA LEU A 932 71.73 -28.66 8.67
C LEU A 932 72.46 -27.35 9.08
N THR A 933 73.58 -27.57 9.77
CA THR A 933 74.77 -26.77 10.17
C THR A 933 75.36 -25.64 9.26
N PRO A 934 76.36 -24.83 9.74
CA PRO A 934 76.43 -23.39 9.44
C PRO A 934 77.59 -22.86 8.58
N ALA A 935 77.34 -21.72 7.92
CA ALA A 935 78.30 -20.72 7.42
C ALA A 935 77.51 -19.42 7.13
N SER A 936 78.00 -18.18 7.11
CA SER A 936 79.25 -17.50 7.46
C SER A 936 79.03 -16.04 7.00
N ARG A 937 79.35 -15.04 7.82
CA ARG A 937 79.35 -13.58 7.53
C ARG A 937 77.97 -12.92 7.27
N GLY A 938 77.68 -11.71 7.75
CA GLY A 938 78.42 -10.86 8.68
C GLY A 938 78.06 -9.36 8.55
N ASN A 939 78.15 -8.61 9.67
CA ASN A 939 78.00 -7.14 9.79
C ASN A 939 76.61 -6.56 9.39
N SER A 940 76.08 -5.50 10.03
CA SER A 940 76.76 -4.41 10.72
C SER A 940 75.89 -3.68 11.75
N ARG A 941 76.47 -3.41 12.94
CA ARG A 941 76.36 -2.19 13.79
C ARG A 941 74.95 -1.56 14.01
N ARG A 942 74.42 -1.61 15.24
CA ARG A 942 74.67 -0.67 16.38
C ARG A 942 74.33 0.81 16.11
N ALA A 943 73.16 1.23 16.60
CA ALA A 943 72.95 2.33 17.56
C ALA A 943 71.49 2.22 18.05
N ALA A 944 71.14 1.94 19.31
CA ALA A 944 71.50 2.51 20.62
C ALA A 944 70.77 3.83 20.95
N SER A 945 70.16 3.85 22.15
CA SER A 945 69.32 4.92 22.74
C SER A 945 67.90 5.07 22.13
N GLY A 946 66.79 4.97 22.87
CA GLY A 946 66.59 4.69 24.30
C GLY A 946 65.70 5.72 25.00
N LYS A 947 64.75 5.22 25.80
CA LYS A 947 63.77 5.94 26.66
C LYS A 947 62.64 6.69 25.93
N GLY A 948 61.42 6.14 26.06
CA GLY A 948 60.23 6.97 26.23
C GLY A 948 59.98 7.28 27.71
N ILE A 949 59.08 8.22 27.98
CA ILE A 949 58.02 8.21 29.01
C ILE A 949 57.31 9.59 29.03
N ASN A 950 55.98 9.56 28.85
CA ASN A 950 54.94 10.52 29.27
C ASN A 950 55.09 12.06 29.14
N ALA A 951 54.27 12.60 28.22
CA ALA A 951 53.12 13.47 28.51
C ALA A 951 53.19 15.01 28.36
N LYS A 952 52.06 15.52 27.83
CA LYS A 952 51.51 16.90 27.77
C LYS A 952 52.01 17.87 26.66
N SER A 953 51.06 18.19 25.77
CA SER A 953 50.74 19.44 25.02
C SER A 953 51.78 20.59 24.94
N PRO A 954 51.91 21.33 23.80
CA PRO A 954 50.75 22.06 23.22
C PRO A 954 50.70 22.40 21.70
N ARG A 955 49.46 22.57 21.21
CA ARG A 955 48.94 23.68 20.37
C ARG A 955 49.85 24.39 19.33
N SER A 956 49.75 23.96 18.07
CA SER A 956 49.61 24.78 16.83
C SER A 956 49.41 23.79 15.67
N GLY A 957 48.45 23.91 14.75
CA GLY A 957 48.03 25.08 13.99
C GLY A 957 48.22 24.74 12.51
N MET A 958 47.14 24.37 11.81
CA MET A 958 47.16 24.05 10.37
C MET A 958 46.09 24.85 9.61
N PRO A 959 46.30 25.12 8.30
CA PRO A 959 45.65 26.22 7.60
C PRO A 959 44.33 25.82 6.91
N ASN A 960 43.57 26.84 6.50
CA ASN A 960 42.40 26.69 5.65
C ASN A 960 42.80 26.23 4.25
N GLU A 961 42.17 25.15 3.75
CA GLU A 961 41.96 24.99 2.31
C GLU A 961 40.55 24.42 2.06
N LYS A 962 39.64 25.33 1.68
CA LYS A 962 38.38 24.98 1.05
C LYS A 962 38.64 24.92 -0.46
N THR A 963 38.05 23.95 -1.17
CA THR A 963 37.35 24.07 -2.48
C THR A 963 37.07 22.65 -3.02
N PHE A 964 36.11 22.51 -3.94
CA PHE A 964 35.64 21.27 -4.58
C PHE A 964 34.70 20.37 -3.79
N GLN A 965 33.50 20.91 -3.56
CA GLN A 965 32.27 20.10 -3.57
C GLN A 965 31.20 20.80 -4.40
N ALA A 966 30.94 20.25 -5.59
CA ALA A 966 29.87 20.57 -6.55
C ALA A 966 29.82 19.40 -7.55
N ALA A 967 28.69 18.93 -8.08
CA ALA A 967 27.27 19.21 -7.84
C ALA A 967 26.60 17.93 -7.23
N VAL A 968 25.33 17.84 -6.84
CA VAL A 968 24.09 18.21 -7.53
C VAL A 968 23.04 18.59 -6.49
N ASP A 969 22.57 19.84 -6.52
CA ASP A 969 21.40 20.26 -5.74
C ASP A 969 20.69 21.41 -6.45
N TYR A 970 19.58 21.10 -7.13
CA TYR A 970 18.70 22.07 -7.81
C TYR A 970 17.25 21.58 -7.74
N GLY A 971 16.69 21.54 -6.52
CA GLY A 971 15.25 21.36 -6.27
C GLY A 971 14.55 22.71 -6.12
N LEU A 972 13.68 23.06 -7.07
CA LEU A 972 13.11 24.41 -7.19
C LEU A 972 12.04 24.74 -6.14
N SER A 973 12.39 25.59 -5.17
CA SER A 973 11.42 26.40 -4.42
C SER A 973 10.84 27.50 -5.33
N GLY A 974 9.57 27.37 -5.76
CA GLY A 974 9.07 28.19 -6.88
C GLY A 974 7.56 28.41 -7.03
N THR A 975 6.71 28.12 -6.04
CA THR A 975 5.23 28.13 -6.21
C THR A 975 4.48 29.13 -5.33
N HIS A 976 4.80 30.43 -5.43
CA HIS A 976 4.00 31.49 -4.80
C HIS A 976 3.46 32.57 -5.77
N ARG A 977 3.37 32.27 -7.08
CA ARG A 977 2.94 33.26 -8.10
C ARG A 977 1.81 32.88 -9.06
N GLN A 978 1.22 31.67 -8.95
CA GLN A 978 0.11 31.26 -9.83
C GLN A 978 -1.30 31.38 -9.23
N LYS A 979 -1.46 31.46 -7.89
CA LYS A 979 -2.79 31.63 -7.24
C LYS A 979 -3.54 32.93 -7.59
N LYS A 980 -2.94 33.88 -8.33
CA LYS A 980 -3.57 35.16 -8.72
C LYS A 980 -4.20 35.19 -10.12
N LEU A 981 -4.09 34.13 -10.92
CA LEU A 981 -4.67 34.09 -12.27
C LEU A 981 -6.04 33.39 -12.33
N THR A 982 -6.25 32.33 -11.56
CA THR A 982 -7.52 31.59 -11.50
C THR A 982 -8.63 32.33 -10.75
N GLN A 983 -8.30 33.00 -9.64
CA GLN A 983 -9.29 33.74 -8.84
C GLN A 983 -9.91 34.94 -9.60
N LYS A 984 -9.17 35.52 -10.56
CA LYS A 984 -9.62 36.65 -11.40
C LYS A 984 -10.48 36.24 -12.60
N ALA A 985 -10.53 34.94 -12.92
CA ALA A 985 -11.46 34.39 -13.89
C ALA A 985 -12.85 34.17 -13.25
N ILE A 986 -12.89 33.70 -12.00
CA ILE A 986 -14.12 33.44 -11.25
C ILE A 986 -14.85 34.75 -10.88
N GLU A 987 -14.11 35.80 -10.46
CA GLU A 987 -14.70 37.13 -10.19
C GLU A 987 -15.35 37.81 -11.42
N ARG A 988 -15.04 37.36 -12.65
CA ARG A 988 -15.64 37.90 -13.88
C ARG A 988 -16.98 37.26 -14.25
N ILE A 989 -17.31 36.10 -13.69
CA ILE A 989 -18.58 35.40 -13.95
C ILE A 989 -19.66 35.86 -12.95
N GLN A 990 -19.28 36.33 -11.77
CA GLN A 990 -20.21 36.79 -10.71
C GLN A 990 -20.56 38.29 -10.74
N LYS A 991 -20.21 39.02 -11.81
CA LYS A 991 -20.45 40.48 -11.94
C LYS A 991 -21.08 40.88 -13.27
N ASP A 992 -22.12 40.17 -13.69
CA ASP A 992 -23.01 40.63 -14.76
C ASP A 992 -24.34 41.16 -14.18
N PRO A 993 -24.60 42.49 -14.21
CA PRO A 993 -25.80 43.09 -13.63
C PRO A 993 -27.01 43.10 -14.58
N ARG A 994 -27.14 42.15 -15.51
CA ARG A 994 -28.19 42.14 -16.56
C ARG A 994 -29.27 41.05 -16.48
N ALA A 995 -29.33 40.28 -15.40
CA ALA A 995 -30.34 39.22 -15.21
C ALA A 995 -31.35 39.52 -14.07
N GLY A 996 -31.96 40.72 -14.05
CA GLY A 996 -32.92 41.07 -13.00
C GLY A 996 -33.61 42.42 -13.16
N ARG A 997 -34.44 42.59 -14.21
CA ARG A 997 -35.32 43.77 -14.36
C ARG A 997 -36.44 43.64 -15.42
N VAL A 998 -37.38 42.72 -15.25
CA VAL A 998 -38.75 42.81 -15.83
C VAL A 998 -39.73 42.16 -14.85
N LEU A 999 -40.89 42.80 -14.65
CA LEU A 999 -42.04 42.45 -13.76
C LEU A 999 -42.11 43.18 -12.40
N GLU A 1000 -42.25 44.51 -12.45
CA GLU A 1000 -43.09 45.24 -11.49
C GLU A 1000 -43.46 46.62 -12.08
N GLN A 1001 -44.56 46.71 -12.85
CA GLN A 1001 -45.27 47.96 -13.23
C GLN A 1001 -46.43 47.66 -14.22
N VAL A 1002 -47.57 47.18 -13.72
CA VAL A 1002 -48.93 47.58 -14.17
C VAL A 1002 -49.87 47.30 -12.99
N ASP A 1003 -50.24 48.35 -12.25
CA ASP A 1003 -51.44 48.34 -11.40
C ASP A 1003 -51.79 49.78 -10.98
N THR A 1004 -52.27 50.57 -11.94
CA THR A 1004 -53.04 51.82 -11.72
C THR A 1004 -53.78 52.21 -13.01
N GLN A 1005 -54.95 51.61 -13.27
CA GLN A 1005 -56.19 52.30 -13.69
C GLN A 1005 -57.35 51.30 -13.80
#